data_AF-A0A8H7A562-F1
#
_entry.id   AF-A0A8H7A562-F1
#
_cell.length_a   1.000
_cell.length_b   1.000
_cell.length_c   1.000
_cell.angle_alpha   90.00
_cell.angle_beta   90.00
_cell.angle_gamma   90.00
#
_symmetry.space_group_name_H-M   'P 1'
#
loop_
_entity.id
_entity.type
_entity.pdbx_description
1 polymer ?
#
loop_
_entity_poly.entity_id
_entity_poly.type
_entity_poly.pdbx_seq_one_letter_code
_entity_poly.pdbx_strand_id
1 'polypeptide(L)'
;MKLSVAFTVAAILAPVYSLPIKRAIDPALVPDFGHAAGVNPTGTGDCDGAVNDASGKPIKVPCACPPDRNSFIQALDANVAAGKAVNNPSVKVTFPTDNSKESQITRINAALVTLQNLNGPGKGCPASSTTLLAQQKAIADGTAPPAPPSAPPVPAPAAPAAAPAPPASAGGVDPALVPDLGFQSGLNPTGTGDCDGAVNGADGKPIKIPCACPPDRDTFIKSLNANVAAGKAVNNPSVAVTFPTDNSKDSQLARIQAALVTLQNLNGPGKGCPAVSTTLLAQQKAIAAGNAAPAPVPAPAPANQAATVTGGVDPALVPDLGFQSGLNPTGTGDCDGAVNGADGKPIKIPCACPPDRDAFIKSLNANVAAGKAVNNPSVAVTFPTGNSKEDQLGRIQAALVTLQNLNGPGKGCPAVSTTLLAQQKAISEGTAAPAPAPAPAPAPAPVPAPVPAAPASGNAGGVDPALVPDLGFTAGLNPTGTGDCDGAVNGADGKPIKIPCACPPDRDTFIKSLNANVAAGKAVNNPSVAVTFPTGNSKNDQLGRIQAALVTLQNLNGPGKGCPAVSTTLLAQQKAISEGTAPPVAAPAPAPAPAPAPAPAPPASGNAGGVDPALVPDLGFTAGLNPTGTGDCDGAVNGADGKPIKIPCACPPDRDTFIKALNANVAAGKAVNNPSVGVSFPTDNSKQSKLARIEASLVTLQNLNGPGKGCPAVSTTLQAQQKQIAAQ
;
A
#
# COMPACT_ATOMS: atom_id res chain seq x y z
N MET A 1 29.17 -24.23 -78.07
CA MET A 1 27.93 -23.89 -77.33
C MET A 1 28.29 -23.66 -75.87
N LYS A 2 27.94 -22.48 -75.33
CA LYS A 2 27.39 -22.20 -73.97
C LYS A 2 28.12 -22.86 -72.77
N LEU A 3 28.48 -22.20 -71.67
CA LEU A 3 28.13 -20.90 -71.10
C LEU A 3 29.12 -20.69 -69.93
N SER A 4 29.89 -19.60 -69.92
CA SER A 4 30.64 -19.17 -68.73
C SER A 4 29.71 -18.35 -67.84
N VAL A 5 29.42 -18.85 -66.64
CA VAL A 5 28.62 -18.14 -65.63
C VAL A 5 29.52 -17.15 -64.89
N ALA A 6 29.36 -15.86 -65.18
CA ALA A 6 29.96 -14.77 -64.43
C ALA A 6 29.04 -14.41 -63.25
N PHE A 7 29.58 -14.48 -62.02
CA PHE A 7 28.94 -13.96 -60.82
C PHE A 7 29.13 -12.43 -60.78
N THR A 8 28.06 -11.68 -61.03
CA THR A 8 27.99 -10.23 -60.83
C THR A 8 27.61 -9.93 -59.39
N VAL A 9 28.51 -9.29 -58.64
CA VAL A 9 28.22 -8.68 -57.34
C VAL A 9 27.50 -7.35 -57.58
N ALA A 10 26.20 -7.31 -57.32
CA ALA A 10 25.41 -6.08 -57.35
C ALA A 10 25.54 -5.35 -56.00
N ALA A 11 26.22 -4.20 -56.01
CA ALA A 11 26.23 -3.27 -54.89
C ALA A 11 24.86 -2.56 -54.79
N ILE A 12 24.08 -2.90 -53.77
CA ILE A 12 22.80 -2.26 -53.47
C ILE A 12 23.10 -0.98 -52.68
N LEU A 13 23.06 0.18 -53.35
CA LEU A 13 22.98 1.49 -52.71
C LEU A 13 21.53 1.68 -52.24
N ALA A 14 21.27 1.48 -50.94
CA ALA A 14 20.00 1.86 -50.34
C ALA A 14 19.97 3.40 -50.15
N PRO A 15 18.97 4.11 -50.69
CA PRO A 15 18.80 5.52 -50.38
C PRO A 15 18.30 5.63 -48.93
N VAL A 16 19.11 6.25 -48.07
CA VAL A 16 18.67 6.66 -46.74
C VAL A 16 17.70 7.81 -46.92
N TYR A 17 16.40 7.50 -47.05
CA TYR A 17 15.35 8.49 -46.88
C TYR A 17 15.39 8.96 -45.43
N SER A 18 16.08 10.09 -45.21
CA SER A 18 15.92 10.88 -43.99
C SER A 18 14.49 11.37 -43.98
N LEU A 19 13.60 10.65 -43.27
CA LEU A 19 12.28 11.17 -42.92
C LEU A 19 12.54 12.46 -42.13
N PRO A 20 12.08 13.63 -42.59
CA PRO A 20 12.17 14.83 -41.79
C PRO A 20 11.32 14.58 -40.55
N ILE A 21 11.96 14.56 -39.38
CA ILE A 21 11.27 14.65 -38.10
C ILE A 21 10.54 15.99 -38.15
N LYS A 22 9.25 15.96 -38.48
CA LYS A 22 8.42 17.17 -38.54
C LYS A 22 8.41 17.77 -37.14
N ARG A 23 8.89 19.01 -37.04
CA ARG A 23 8.97 19.79 -35.81
C ARG A 23 7.64 19.73 -35.07
N ALA A 24 7.68 19.31 -33.80
CA ALA A 24 6.62 19.62 -32.86
C ALA A 24 6.38 21.13 -32.88
N ILE A 25 5.13 21.55 -33.03
CA ILE A 25 4.77 22.97 -32.99
C ILE A 25 5.23 23.57 -31.64
N ASP A 26 5.87 24.73 -31.67
CA ASP A 26 6.18 25.47 -30.44
C ASP A 26 4.87 25.97 -29.79
N PRO A 27 4.51 25.50 -28.58
CA PRO A 27 3.30 25.91 -27.89
C PRO A 27 3.22 27.42 -27.63
N ALA A 28 4.35 28.12 -27.59
CA ALA A 28 4.41 29.57 -27.41
C ALA A 28 3.95 30.34 -28.66
N LEU A 29 3.98 29.72 -29.84
CA LEU A 29 3.51 30.30 -31.10
C LEU A 29 2.02 30.06 -31.34
N VAL A 30 1.36 29.22 -30.53
CA VAL A 30 -0.07 28.93 -30.64
C VAL A 30 -0.87 30.07 -30.01
N PRO A 31 -1.74 30.76 -30.79
CA PRO A 31 -2.57 31.84 -30.28
C PRO A 31 -3.44 31.39 -29.11
N ASP A 32 -3.62 32.26 -28.11
CA ASP A 32 -4.50 31.98 -26.97
C ASP A 32 -5.97 32.06 -27.40
N PHE A 33 -6.85 31.27 -26.81
CA PHE A 33 -8.29 31.34 -27.11
C PHE A 33 -8.92 32.63 -26.57
N GLY A 34 -8.37 33.20 -25.50
CA GLY A 34 -8.85 34.45 -24.89
C GLY A 34 -10.31 34.40 -24.41
N HIS A 35 -10.89 33.21 -24.28
CA HIS A 35 -12.24 32.96 -23.74
C HIS A 35 -12.26 31.60 -23.05
N ALA A 36 -12.99 31.50 -21.94
CA ALA A 36 -13.11 30.25 -21.19
C ALA A 36 -14.29 29.41 -21.72
N ALA A 37 -14.19 28.09 -21.60
CA ALA A 37 -15.32 27.20 -21.86
C ALA A 37 -16.35 27.30 -20.73
N GLY A 38 -17.59 26.92 -21.01
CA GLY A 38 -18.61 26.81 -19.97
C GLY A 38 -19.13 28.15 -19.39
N VAL A 39 -18.91 29.29 -20.07
CA VAL A 39 -19.37 30.60 -19.58
C VAL A 39 -20.91 30.69 -19.69
N ASN A 40 -21.59 31.00 -18.59
CA ASN A 40 -23.05 31.19 -18.51
C ASN A 40 -23.89 30.08 -19.19
N PRO A 41 -23.87 28.85 -18.66
CA PRO A 41 -24.64 27.75 -19.23
C PRO A 41 -26.15 28.01 -19.10
N THR A 42 -26.90 27.78 -20.18
CA THR A 42 -28.37 27.93 -20.22
C THR A 42 -29.12 26.68 -19.72
N GLY A 43 -28.41 25.60 -19.40
CA GLY A 43 -28.99 24.30 -19.06
C GLY A 43 -29.41 23.44 -20.25
N THR A 44 -29.33 23.95 -21.49
CA THR A 44 -29.64 23.21 -22.73
C THR A 44 -28.40 22.66 -23.45
N GLY A 45 -27.21 22.85 -22.88
CA GLY A 45 -25.93 22.51 -23.50
C GLY A 45 -25.23 23.68 -24.21
N ASP A 46 -25.86 24.85 -24.21
CA ASP A 46 -25.35 26.09 -24.80
C ASP A 46 -24.77 27.03 -23.74
N CYS A 47 -23.65 27.67 -24.08
CA CYS A 47 -22.91 28.62 -23.27
C CYS A 47 -22.65 29.90 -24.07
N ASP A 48 -22.30 30.99 -23.38
CA ASP A 48 -21.93 32.26 -24.00
C ASP A 48 -20.56 32.15 -24.68
N GLY A 49 -20.52 32.46 -25.98
CA GLY A 49 -19.30 32.57 -26.77
C GLY A 49 -18.52 33.86 -26.51
N ALA A 50 -17.31 33.92 -27.05
CA ALA A 50 -16.36 35.02 -26.90
C ALA A 50 -16.76 36.31 -27.64
N VAL A 51 -17.76 36.24 -28.51
CA VAL A 51 -18.20 37.35 -29.36
C VAL A 51 -19.70 37.56 -29.20
N ASN A 52 -20.11 38.83 -29.27
CA ASN A 52 -21.52 39.22 -29.24
C ASN A 52 -22.11 39.24 -30.66
N ASP A 53 -23.40 38.96 -30.78
CA ASP A 53 -24.20 39.16 -31.97
C ASP A 53 -24.45 40.66 -32.24
N ALA A 54 -25.11 40.96 -33.37
CA ALA A 54 -25.44 42.33 -33.75
C ALA A 54 -26.39 43.05 -32.76
N SER A 55 -27.01 42.31 -31.84
CA SER A 55 -27.88 42.84 -30.78
C SER A 55 -27.15 43.03 -29.45
N GLY A 56 -25.83 42.80 -29.43
CA GLY A 56 -24.98 42.95 -28.23
C GLY A 56 -25.09 41.79 -27.23
N LYS A 57 -25.72 40.66 -27.60
CA LYS A 57 -25.78 39.45 -26.75
C LYS A 57 -24.70 38.45 -27.15
N PRO A 58 -24.07 37.73 -26.22
CA PRO A 58 -23.10 36.69 -26.55
C PRO A 58 -23.69 35.62 -27.48
N ILE A 59 -22.96 35.28 -28.55
CA ILE A 59 -23.36 34.19 -29.45
C ILE A 59 -23.31 32.88 -28.68
N LYS A 60 -24.40 32.09 -28.72
CA LYS A 60 -24.45 30.80 -28.06
C LYS A 60 -23.55 29.77 -28.78
N VAL A 61 -22.72 29.08 -28.01
CA VAL A 61 -21.79 28.04 -28.46
C VAL A 61 -21.94 26.79 -27.58
N PRO A 62 -21.59 25.58 -28.04
CA PRO A 62 -21.58 24.41 -27.18
C PRO A 62 -20.70 24.62 -25.95
N CYS A 63 -21.16 24.23 -24.75
CA CYS A 63 -20.40 24.46 -23.51
C CYS A 63 -19.03 23.77 -23.45
N ALA A 64 -18.78 22.77 -24.28
CA ALA A 64 -17.48 22.13 -24.47
C ALA A 64 -16.49 22.97 -25.30
N CYS A 65 -16.90 24.15 -25.76
CA CYS A 65 -16.11 25.04 -26.58
C CYS A 65 -15.76 26.33 -25.83
N PRO A 66 -14.49 26.78 -25.85
CA PRO A 66 -13.35 26.16 -26.54
C PRO A 66 -12.86 24.84 -25.90
N PRO A 67 -12.19 23.96 -26.65
CA PRO A 67 -11.63 22.72 -26.12
C PRO A 67 -10.49 23.00 -25.13
N ASP A 68 -10.10 21.97 -24.38
CA ASP A 68 -8.85 22.00 -23.62
C ASP A 68 -7.65 22.36 -24.51
N ARG A 69 -6.79 23.27 -24.04
CA ARG A 69 -5.68 23.82 -24.84
C ARG A 69 -4.66 22.76 -25.20
N ASN A 70 -4.36 21.81 -24.32
CA ASN A 70 -3.41 20.74 -24.61
C ASN A 70 -3.97 19.78 -25.67
N SER A 71 -5.25 19.42 -25.54
CA SER A 71 -5.98 18.60 -26.52
C SER A 71 -6.04 19.28 -27.89
N PHE A 72 -6.22 20.60 -27.92
CA PHE A 72 -6.17 21.38 -29.15
C PHE A 72 -4.77 21.45 -29.77
N ILE A 73 -3.73 21.66 -28.97
CA ILE A 73 -2.33 21.68 -29.46
C ILE A 73 -1.98 20.33 -30.06
N GLN A 74 -2.40 19.22 -29.46
CA GLN A 74 -2.21 17.88 -30.04
C GLN A 74 -2.93 17.73 -31.39
N ALA A 75 -4.16 18.22 -31.51
CA ALA A 75 -4.90 18.21 -32.78
C ALA A 75 -4.26 19.10 -33.85
N LEU A 76 -3.74 20.27 -33.45
CA LEU A 76 -3.04 21.19 -34.34
C LEU A 76 -1.70 20.59 -34.81
N ASP A 77 -0.95 19.97 -33.91
CA ASP A 77 0.30 19.25 -34.23
C ASP A 77 0.05 18.13 -35.23
N ALA A 78 -1.01 17.34 -35.03
CA ALA A 78 -1.43 16.32 -35.99
C ALA A 78 -1.81 16.92 -37.37
N ASN A 79 -2.51 18.05 -37.40
CA ASN A 79 -2.88 18.73 -38.65
C ASN A 79 -1.66 19.29 -39.40
N VAL A 80 -0.71 19.88 -38.69
CA VAL A 80 0.54 20.41 -39.27
C VAL A 80 1.45 19.27 -39.71
N ALA A 81 1.55 18.21 -38.93
CA ALA A 81 2.26 16.99 -39.31
C ALA A 81 1.66 16.35 -40.58
N ALA A 82 0.33 16.41 -40.75
CA ALA A 82 -0.35 15.95 -41.96
C ALA A 82 -0.30 16.96 -43.13
N GLY A 83 0.03 18.24 -42.88
CA GLY A 83 -0.05 19.34 -43.85
C GLY A 83 -1.49 19.70 -44.29
N LYS A 84 -2.49 19.15 -43.62
CA LYS A 84 -3.93 19.26 -43.87
C LYS A 84 -4.70 18.92 -42.60
N ALA A 85 -5.94 19.37 -42.47
CA ALA A 85 -6.76 18.98 -41.33
C ALA A 85 -7.03 17.47 -41.39
N VAL A 86 -6.60 16.71 -40.36
CA VAL A 86 -6.68 15.24 -40.33
C VAL A 86 -8.13 14.76 -40.48
N ASN A 87 -9.06 15.48 -39.88
CA ASN A 87 -10.49 15.20 -39.92
C ASN A 87 -11.23 15.91 -41.06
N ASN A 88 -10.55 16.74 -41.85
CA ASN A 88 -11.06 17.37 -43.07
C ASN A 88 -9.92 17.56 -44.09
N PRO A 89 -9.52 16.48 -44.79
CA PRO A 89 -8.31 16.47 -45.63
C PRO A 89 -8.32 17.47 -46.79
N SER A 90 -9.49 18.02 -47.14
CA SER A 90 -9.67 19.03 -48.18
C SER A 90 -9.13 20.42 -47.79
N VAL A 91 -8.87 20.66 -46.50
CA VAL A 91 -8.35 21.94 -46.00
C VAL A 91 -6.86 21.80 -45.68
N LYS A 92 -6.01 22.57 -46.38
CA LYS A 92 -4.57 22.61 -46.12
C LYS A 92 -4.29 23.38 -44.83
N VAL A 93 -3.35 22.89 -44.03
CA VAL A 93 -2.92 23.52 -42.78
C VAL A 93 -1.42 23.74 -42.86
N THR A 94 -0.99 25.00 -42.71
CA THR A 94 0.42 25.40 -42.68
C THR A 94 0.65 26.22 -41.40
N PHE A 95 1.78 26.01 -40.74
CA PHE A 95 2.11 26.70 -39.49
C PHE A 95 3.52 27.28 -39.57
N PRO A 96 3.67 28.53 -40.07
CA PRO A 96 4.97 29.18 -40.19
C PRO A 96 5.50 29.59 -38.82
N THR A 97 6.82 29.62 -38.68
CA THR A 97 7.51 29.90 -37.40
C THR A 97 8.10 31.30 -37.29
N ASP A 98 8.10 32.09 -38.37
CA ASP A 98 8.59 33.47 -38.30
C ASP A 98 7.55 34.43 -37.69
N ASN A 99 7.99 35.64 -37.39
CA ASN A 99 7.17 36.66 -36.71
C ASN A 99 6.51 37.66 -37.66
N SER A 100 6.53 37.44 -38.98
CA SER A 100 5.85 38.32 -39.91
C SER A 100 4.35 38.38 -39.61
N LYS A 101 3.70 39.50 -39.95
CA LYS A 101 2.24 39.65 -39.82
C LYS A 101 1.50 38.53 -40.56
N GLU A 102 2.01 38.16 -41.74
CA GLU A 102 1.46 37.08 -42.57
C GLU A 102 1.56 35.73 -41.87
N SER A 103 2.69 35.43 -41.22
CA SER A 103 2.88 34.19 -40.48
C SER A 103 2.01 34.11 -39.23
N GLN A 104 1.83 35.23 -38.52
CA GLN A 104 0.90 35.30 -37.38
C GLN A 104 -0.55 35.07 -37.79
N ILE A 105 -1.01 35.70 -38.88
CA ILE A 105 -2.35 35.49 -39.46
C ILE A 105 -2.52 34.05 -39.91
N THR A 106 -1.49 33.45 -40.51
CA THR A 106 -1.51 32.05 -40.97
C THR A 106 -1.63 31.08 -39.79
N ARG A 107 -0.96 31.34 -38.66
CA ARG A 107 -1.12 30.53 -37.43
C ARG A 107 -2.53 30.62 -36.85
N ILE A 108 -3.15 31.80 -36.85
CA ILE A 108 -4.54 31.96 -36.42
C ILE A 108 -5.50 31.24 -37.36
N ASN A 109 -5.29 31.31 -38.67
CA ASN A 109 -6.09 30.55 -39.65
C ASN A 109 -5.95 29.03 -39.43
N ALA A 110 -4.74 28.53 -39.20
CA ALA A 110 -4.51 27.12 -38.87
C ALA A 110 -5.22 26.71 -37.57
N ALA A 111 -5.23 27.60 -36.56
CA ALA A 111 -5.93 27.39 -35.31
C ALA A 111 -7.46 27.33 -35.50
N LEU A 112 -8.03 28.25 -36.27
CA LEU A 112 -9.46 28.28 -36.60
C LEU A 112 -9.90 27.06 -37.39
N VAL A 113 -9.14 26.65 -38.39
CA VAL A 113 -9.40 25.43 -39.16
C VAL A 113 -9.36 24.20 -38.26
N THR A 114 -8.39 24.12 -37.36
CA THR A 114 -8.29 22.99 -36.41
C THR A 114 -9.50 22.98 -35.48
N LEU A 115 -9.87 24.14 -34.93
CA LEU A 115 -11.00 24.31 -34.02
C LEU A 115 -12.32 23.84 -34.64
N GLN A 116 -12.57 24.22 -35.90
CA GLN A 116 -13.79 23.89 -36.63
C GLN A 116 -13.87 22.42 -37.09
N ASN A 117 -12.75 21.70 -37.11
CA ASN A 117 -12.66 20.33 -37.64
C ASN A 117 -12.25 19.29 -36.59
N LEU A 118 -12.40 19.58 -35.28
CA LEU A 118 -11.96 18.68 -34.21
C LEU A 118 -12.61 17.29 -34.24
N ASN A 119 -13.90 17.19 -34.59
CA ASN A 119 -14.65 15.93 -34.61
C ASN A 119 -15.21 15.58 -36.00
N GLY A 120 -14.65 16.15 -37.06
CA GLY A 120 -15.07 15.94 -38.46
C GLY A 120 -15.29 17.26 -39.23
N PRO A 121 -15.63 17.21 -40.53
CA PRO A 121 -15.79 18.41 -41.35
C PRO A 121 -16.86 19.35 -40.79
N GLY A 122 -16.44 20.53 -40.32
CA GLY A 122 -17.32 21.52 -39.68
C GLY A 122 -17.94 21.09 -38.35
N LYS A 123 -17.53 19.93 -37.81
CA LYS A 123 -18.00 19.39 -36.52
C LYS A 123 -16.94 19.65 -35.47
N GLY A 124 -16.86 20.89 -35.02
CA GLY A 124 -15.92 21.32 -34.00
C GLY A 124 -16.46 22.52 -33.26
N CYS A 125 -15.57 23.27 -32.62
CA CYS A 125 -15.96 24.47 -31.93
C CYS A 125 -16.09 25.64 -32.93
N PRO A 126 -17.19 26.40 -32.87
CA PRO A 126 -17.36 27.55 -33.76
C PRO A 126 -16.31 28.62 -33.44
N ALA A 127 -15.94 29.41 -34.43
CA ALA A 127 -14.99 30.52 -34.26
C ALA A 127 -15.39 31.48 -33.13
N SER A 128 -16.70 31.67 -32.94
CA SER A 128 -17.30 32.48 -31.88
C SER A 128 -17.04 31.96 -30.46
N SER A 129 -16.52 30.75 -30.29
CA SER A 129 -16.09 30.24 -28.97
C SER A 129 -14.74 30.79 -28.51
N THR A 130 -14.04 31.56 -29.36
CA THR A 130 -12.71 32.11 -29.07
C THR A 130 -12.61 33.56 -29.54
N THR A 131 -11.59 34.27 -29.07
CA THR A 131 -11.25 35.62 -29.54
C THR A 131 -10.33 35.62 -30.76
N LEU A 132 -10.09 34.46 -31.40
CA LEU A 132 -9.12 34.32 -32.48
C LEU A 132 -9.40 35.24 -33.68
N LEU A 133 -10.67 35.49 -34.02
CA LEU A 133 -11.02 36.45 -35.10
C LEU A 133 -10.69 37.90 -34.71
N ALA A 134 -10.91 38.26 -33.44
CA ALA A 134 -10.55 39.58 -32.93
C ALA A 134 -9.02 39.75 -32.91
N GLN A 135 -8.28 38.71 -32.52
CA GLN A 135 -6.82 38.69 -32.59
C GLN A 135 -6.30 38.78 -34.03
N GLN A 136 -6.91 38.05 -34.97
CA GLN A 136 -6.57 38.14 -36.39
C GLN A 136 -6.74 39.56 -36.91
N LYS A 137 -7.87 40.21 -36.55
CA LYS A 137 -8.13 41.60 -36.92
C LYS A 137 -7.14 42.57 -36.29
N ALA A 138 -6.81 42.41 -35.00
CA ALA A 138 -5.82 43.26 -34.33
C ALA A 138 -4.41 43.15 -34.96
N ILE A 139 -4.02 41.96 -35.41
CA ILE A 139 -2.73 41.74 -36.09
C ILE A 139 -2.76 42.34 -37.50
N ALA A 140 -3.88 42.21 -38.22
CA ALA A 140 -4.07 42.83 -39.54
C ALA A 140 -4.05 44.37 -39.45
N ASP A 141 -4.71 44.94 -38.44
CA ASP A 141 -4.79 46.39 -38.19
C ASP A 141 -3.50 46.95 -37.56
N GLY A 142 -2.55 46.09 -37.16
CA GLY A 142 -1.28 46.48 -36.57
C GLY A 142 -1.37 47.01 -35.13
N THR A 143 -2.47 46.71 -34.43
CA THR A 143 -2.76 47.17 -33.06
C THR A 143 -2.47 46.09 -32.00
N ALA A 144 -1.99 44.91 -32.41
CA ALA A 144 -1.62 43.83 -31.50
C ALA A 144 -0.36 44.17 -30.66
N PRO A 145 -0.27 43.71 -29.39
CA PRO A 145 0.91 43.87 -28.55
C PRO A 145 2.18 43.29 -29.22
N PRO A 146 3.37 43.89 -29.05
CA PRO A 146 4.60 43.38 -29.67
C PRO A 146 4.89 41.96 -29.19
N ALA A 147 5.12 41.03 -30.13
CA ALA A 147 5.59 39.70 -29.81
C ALA A 147 6.97 39.76 -29.11
N PRO A 148 7.27 38.90 -28.13
CA PRO A 148 8.60 38.82 -27.55
C PRO A 148 9.63 38.49 -28.65
N PRO A 149 10.79 39.16 -28.69
CA PRO A 149 11.76 39.01 -29.77
C PRO A 149 12.33 37.59 -29.81
N SER A 150 12.30 36.97 -30.99
CA SER A 150 12.97 35.69 -31.24
C SER A 150 14.49 35.87 -31.21
N ALA A 151 15.17 35.05 -30.41
CA ALA A 151 16.62 34.98 -30.41
C ALA A 151 17.15 34.52 -31.78
N PRO A 152 18.21 35.15 -32.32
CA PRO A 152 18.81 34.75 -33.60
C PRO A 152 19.51 33.38 -33.48
N PRO A 153 19.63 32.61 -34.59
CA PRO A 153 20.34 31.34 -34.62
C PRO A 153 21.84 31.56 -34.39
N VAL A 154 22.39 30.89 -33.39
CA VAL A 154 23.81 30.99 -33.01
C VAL A 154 24.68 30.20 -34.00
N PRO A 155 25.72 30.80 -34.62
CA PRO A 155 26.73 30.05 -35.38
C PRO A 155 27.66 29.27 -34.43
N ALA A 156 28.16 28.12 -34.88
CA ALA A 156 29.05 27.23 -34.12
C ALA A 156 30.29 27.96 -33.55
N PRO A 157 30.60 27.85 -32.24
CA PRO A 157 31.77 28.53 -31.68
C PRO A 157 33.07 27.75 -31.88
N ALA A 158 34.12 28.44 -32.34
CA ALA A 158 35.51 28.04 -32.16
C ALA A 158 36.02 28.48 -30.77
N ALA A 159 36.86 27.66 -30.14
CA ALA A 159 37.50 27.92 -28.84
C ALA A 159 38.46 29.12 -28.92
N PRO A 160 38.59 29.97 -27.86
CA PRO A 160 39.52 29.66 -26.78
C PRO A 160 39.26 30.25 -25.36
N ALA A 161 39.94 29.62 -24.39
CA ALA A 161 40.57 30.07 -23.14
C ALA A 161 39.78 30.70 -21.97
N ALA A 162 40.08 30.15 -20.78
CA ALA A 162 39.41 30.33 -19.50
C ALA A 162 39.91 31.52 -18.67
N ALA A 163 38.99 32.15 -17.92
CA ALA A 163 39.21 32.95 -16.72
C ALA A 163 37.95 32.87 -15.81
N PRO A 164 38.07 33.10 -14.48
CA PRO A 164 37.41 32.28 -13.45
C PRO A 164 36.01 32.76 -13.01
N ALA A 165 35.24 31.82 -12.45
CA ALA A 165 33.82 31.96 -12.10
C ALA A 165 33.54 32.50 -10.68
N PRO A 166 32.43 33.23 -10.51
CA PRO A 166 31.53 33.15 -9.35
C PRO A 166 30.14 32.57 -9.76
N PRO A 167 29.30 32.17 -8.79
CA PRO A 167 28.58 30.88 -8.82
C PRO A 167 27.26 30.87 -9.60
N ALA A 168 26.85 29.65 -9.95
CA ALA A 168 25.64 29.32 -10.71
C ALA A 168 24.35 29.61 -9.93
N SER A 169 23.45 30.38 -10.54
CA SER A 169 22.01 30.32 -10.27
C SER A 169 21.31 29.67 -11.47
N ALA A 170 21.05 28.36 -11.38
CA ALA A 170 20.14 27.68 -12.27
C ALA A 170 18.70 27.88 -11.74
N GLY A 171 18.05 28.97 -12.16
CA GLY A 171 16.77 29.45 -11.61
C GLY A 171 15.52 28.77 -12.17
N GLY A 172 15.40 27.45 -12.01
CA GLY A 172 14.14 26.73 -12.23
C GLY A 172 13.73 25.99 -10.97
N VAL A 173 12.46 26.13 -10.56
CA VAL A 173 11.85 25.29 -9.53
C VAL A 173 11.75 23.88 -10.09
N ASP A 174 12.41 22.91 -9.45
CA ASP A 174 12.27 21.50 -9.80
C ASP A 174 10.81 21.05 -9.55
N PRO A 175 10.06 20.63 -10.59
CA PRO A 175 8.69 20.15 -10.44
C PRO A 175 8.52 19.00 -9.43
N ALA A 176 9.58 18.21 -9.20
CA ALA A 176 9.58 17.11 -8.25
C ALA A 176 9.65 17.59 -6.78
N LEU A 177 10.18 18.80 -6.55
CA LEU A 177 10.23 19.42 -5.21
C LEU A 177 8.95 20.19 -4.86
N VAL A 178 8.03 20.35 -5.82
CA VAL A 178 6.77 21.07 -5.61
C VAL A 178 5.79 20.20 -4.83
N PRO A 179 5.32 20.65 -3.64
CA PRO A 179 4.33 19.90 -2.85
C PRO A 179 3.05 19.63 -3.64
N ASP A 180 2.44 18.47 -3.43
CA ASP A 180 1.16 18.16 -4.07
C ASP A 180 0.04 19.01 -3.46
N LEU A 181 -0.84 19.54 -4.31
CA LEU A 181 -2.03 20.28 -3.86
C LEU A 181 -3.04 19.33 -3.19
N GLY A 182 -3.03 18.04 -3.59
CA GLY A 182 -3.77 16.95 -2.94
C GLY A 182 -5.30 17.11 -2.92
N PHE A 183 -5.85 17.98 -3.77
CA PHE A 183 -7.28 18.22 -3.92
C PHE A 183 -7.61 18.59 -5.37
N GLN A 184 -8.81 18.22 -5.85
CA GLN A 184 -9.26 18.50 -7.21
C GLN A 184 -10.28 19.65 -7.19
N SER A 185 -10.20 20.54 -8.17
CA SER A 185 -11.17 21.64 -8.32
C SER A 185 -12.52 21.13 -8.81
N GLY A 186 -13.56 21.94 -8.63
CA GLY A 186 -14.88 21.66 -9.17
C GLY A 186 -15.71 20.60 -8.43
N LEU A 187 -15.33 20.22 -7.20
CA LEU A 187 -16.10 19.23 -6.43
C LEU A 187 -17.38 19.85 -5.84
N ASN A 188 -18.53 19.21 -6.12
CA ASN A 188 -19.87 19.59 -5.63
C ASN A 188 -20.22 21.08 -5.83
N PRO A 189 -20.36 21.55 -7.08
CA PRO A 189 -20.73 22.92 -7.35
C PRO A 189 -22.13 23.22 -6.82
N THR A 190 -22.26 24.31 -6.07
CA THR A 190 -23.55 24.76 -5.49
C THR A 190 -24.40 25.58 -6.45
N GLY A 191 -23.90 25.85 -7.66
CA GLY A 191 -24.55 26.70 -8.65
C GLY A 191 -24.33 28.21 -8.45
N THR A 192 -23.70 28.64 -7.35
CA THR A 192 -23.37 30.06 -7.06
C THR A 192 -21.92 30.43 -7.36
N GLY A 193 -21.14 29.52 -7.95
CA GLY A 193 -19.69 29.68 -8.20
C GLY A 193 -18.79 29.09 -7.11
N ASP A 194 -19.40 28.55 -6.03
CA ASP A 194 -18.69 27.91 -4.93
C ASP A 194 -18.77 26.37 -4.99
N CYS A 195 -17.63 25.75 -4.71
CA CYS A 195 -17.41 24.32 -4.62
C CYS A 195 -16.95 23.91 -3.22
N ASP A 196 -17.01 22.63 -2.90
CA ASP A 196 -16.51 22.08 -1.65
C ASP A 196 -14.97 22.13 -1.63
N GLY A 197 -14.39 22.64 -0.54
CA GLY A 197 -12.95 22.71 -0.33
C GLY A 197 -12.36 21.46 0.33
N ALA A 198 -11.03 21.42 0.40
CA ALA A 198 -10.25 20.27 0.86
C ALA A 198 -10.36 19.98 2.36
N VAL A 199 -10.92 20.93 3.13
CA VAL A 199 -11.05 20.84 4.58
C VAL A 199 -12.47 21.16 5.01
N ASN A 200 -12.93 20.45 6.03
CA ASN A 200 -14.22 20.71 6.68
C ASN A 200 -14.09 21.86 7.68
N GLY A 201 -15.14 22.69 7.76
CA GLY A 201 -15.32 23.70 8.78
C GLY A 201 -15.64 23.10 10.15
N ALA A 202 -15.75 23.97 11.16
CA ALA A 202 -16.08 23.58 12.53
C ALA A 202 -17.48 22.91 12.66
N ASP A 203 -18.34 23.12 11.67
CA ASP A 203 -19.67 22.53 11.50
C ASP A 203 -19.63 21.15 10.82
N GLY A 204 -18.45 20.62 10.49
CA GLY A 204 -18.26 19.32 9.85
C GLY A 204 -18.58 19.29 8.35
N LYS A 205 -18.89 20.45 7.74
CA LYS A 205 -19.16 20.57 6.30
C LYS A 205 -17.94 21.07 5.54
N PRO A 206 -17.71 20.68 4.27
CA PRO A 206 -16.63 21.22 3.47
C PRO A 206 -16.70 22.75 3.38
N ILE A 207 -15.58 23.45 3.64
CA ILE A 207 -15.52 24.90 3.50
C ILE A 207 -15.69 25.25 2.03
N LYS A 208 -16.61 26.17 1.74
CA LYS A 208 -16.85 26.62 0.36
C LYS A 208 -15.66 27.42 -0.17
N ILE A 209 -15.20 27.04 -1.35
CA ILE A 209 -14.10 27.68 -2.09
C ILE A 209 -14.58 28.05 -3.50
N PRO A 210 -13.95 29.02 -4.17
CA PRO A 210 -14.21 29.24 -5.59
C PRO A 210 -13.96 27.96 -6.40
N CYS A 211 -14.86 27.59 -7.30
CA CYS A 211 -14.75 26.34 -8.08
C CYS A 211 -13.49 26.25 -8.96
N ALA A 212 -12.86 27.39 -9.28
CA ALA A 212 -11.59 27.46 -10.00
C ALA A 212 -10.37 27.07 -9.13
N CYS A 213 -10.57 26.80 -7.84
CA CYS A 213 -9.54 26.43 -6.90
C CYS A 213 -9.64 24.96 -6.50
N PRO A 214 -8.52 24.23 -6.42
CA PRO A 214 -7.16 24.64 -6.77
C PRO A 214 -6.92 24.75 -8.30
N PRO A 215 -5.94 25.56 -8.75
CA PRO A 215 -5.53 25.60 -10.15
C PRO A 215 -4.93 24.26 -10.59
N ASP A 216 -4.84 24.03 -11.90
CA ASP A 216 -4.10 22.88 -12.41
C ASP A 216 -2.62 22.95 -12.02
N ARG A 217 -2.00 21.78 -11.89
CA ARG A 217 -0.64 21.65 -11.37
C ARG A 217 0.39 22.38 -12.24
N ASP A 218 0.22 22.39 -13.56
CA ASP A 218 1.17 23.03 -14.47
C ASP A 218 1.07 24.57 -14.42
N THR A 219 -0.15 25.11 -14.33
CA THR A 219 -0.40 26.54 -14.14
C THR A 219 0.12 27.02 -12.80
N PHE A 220 -0.05 26.20 -11.76
CA PHE A 220 0.53 26.47 -10.45
C PHE A 220 2.07 26.48 -10.49
N ILE A 221 2.69 25.48 -11.11
CA ILE A 221 4.16 25.40 -11.24
C ILE A 221 4.73 26.57 -12.04
N LYS A 222 4.04 27.03 -13.10
CA LYS A 222 4.45 28.24 -13.85
C LYS A 222 4.43 29.48 -12.96
N SER A 223 3.38 29.63 -12.15
CA SER A 223 3.23 30.77 -11.23
C SER A 223 4.28 30.73 -10.10
N LEU A 224 4.56 29.55 -9.57
CA LEU A 224 5.60 29.33 -8.58
C LEU A 224 6.99 29.61 -9.14
N ASN A 225 7.29 29.16 -10.35
CA ASN A 225 8.54 29.47 -11.06
C ASN A 225 8.73 30.97 -11.24
N ALA A 226 7.68 31.69 -11.65
CA ALA A 226 7.75 33.15 -11.80
C ALA A 226 8.02 33.86 -10.46
N ASN A 227 7.38 33.41 -9.38
CA ASN A 227 7.59 33.96 -8.03
C ASN A 227 9.00 33.68 -7.49
N VAL A 228 9.52 32.48 -7.71
CA VAL A 228 10.87 32.10 -7.27
C VAL A 228 11.94 32.82 -8.09
N ALA A 229 11.76 32.93 -9.40
CA ALA A 229 12.65 33.71 -10.27
C ALA A 229 12.68 35.20 -9.90
N ALA A 230 11.55 35.75 -9.46
CA ALA A 230 11.45 37.13 -8.98
C ALA A 230 11.92 37.31 -7.51
N GLY A 231 12.14 36.23 -6.76
CA GLY A 231 12.42 36.24 -5.31
C GLY A 231 11.27 36.77 -4.44
N LYS A 232 10.09 36.99 -5.04
CA LYS A 232 8.89 37.59 -4.42
C LYS A 232 7.65 37.19 -5.21
N ALA A 233 6.48 37.23 -4.60
CA ALA A 233 5.24 36.98 -5.33
C ALA A 233 5.06 38.06 -6.42
N VAL A 234 5.03 37.68 -7.70
CA VAL A 234 5.00 38.61 -8.85
C VAL A 234 3.80 39.54 -8.76
N ASN A 235 2.66 39.00 -8.34
CA ASN A 235 1.41 39.74 -8.17
C ASN A 235 1.22 40.34 -6.78
N ASN A 236 2.17 40.12 -5.86
CA ASN A 236 2.24 40.79 -4.56
C ASN A 236 3.71 40.96 -4.12
N PRO A 237 4.44 41.93 -4.68
CA PRO A 237 5.88 42.07 -4.52
C PRO A 237 6.34 42.30 -3.07
N SER A 238 5.42 42.62 -2.16
CA SER A 238 5.70 42.81 -0.73
C SER A 238 5.99 41.50 0.02
N VAL A 239 5.64 40.35 -0.57
CA VAL A 239 5.86 39.03 0.03
C VAL A 239 7.04 38.35 -0.64
N ALA A 240 8.12 38.13 0.12
CA ALA A 240 9.28 37.39 -0.34
C ALA A 240 8.92 35.90 -0.54
N VAL A 241 9.43 35.31 -1.62
CA VAL A 241 9.25 33.89 -1.92
C VAL A 241 10.63 33.27 -2.05
N THR A 242 10.92 32.29 -1.20
CA THR A 242 12.14 31.50 -1.25
C THR A 242 11.76 30.04 -1.47
N PHE A 243 12.51 29.35 -2.32
CA PHE A 243 12.27 27.94 -2.62
C PHE A 243 13.58 27.17 -2.48
N PRO A 244 13.93 26.78 -1.24
CA PRO A 244 15.14 26.03 -0.99
C PRO A 244 15.05 24.64 -1.61
N THR A 245 16.18 24.12 -2.08
CA THR A 245 16.28 22.84 -2.79
C THR A 245 16.70 21.68 -1.89
N ASP A 246 17.19 21.94 -0.68
CA ASP A 246 17.58 20.89 0.26
C ASP A 246 16.35 20.25 0.93
N ASN A 247 16.59 19.19 1.68
CA ASN A 247 15.54 18.34 2.26
C ASN A 247 15.38 18.50 3.77
N SER A 248 15.89 19.59 4.34
CA SER A 248 15.63 19.90 5.74
C SER A 248 14.14 20.16 5.97
N LYS A 249 13.68 19.93 7.21
CA LYS A 249 12.30 20.24 7.62
C LYS A 249 11.96 21.71 7.35
N ASP A 250 12.92 22.60 7.61
CA ASP A 250 12.78 24.03 7.35
C ASP A 250 12.61 24.33 5.86
N SER A 251 13.37 23.65 5.00
CA SER A 251 13.25 23.80 3.55
C SER A 251 11.96 23.22 2.99
N GLN A 252 11.46 22.12 3.53
CA GLN A 252 10.14 21.58 3.17
C GLN A 252 9.00 22.53 3.60
N LEU A 253 9.07 23.08 4.81
CA LEU A 253 8.11 24.07 5.29
C LEU A 253 8.17 25.36 4.46
N ALA A 254 9.37 25.81 4.08
CA ALA A 254 9.56 26.97 3.21
C ALA A 254 8.96 26.74 1.81
N ARG A 255 9.11 25.55 1.23
CA ARG A 255 8.46 25.19 -0.06
C ARG A 255 6.94 25.18 0.04
N ILE A 256 6.38 24.65 1.13
CA ILE A 256 4.92 24.71 1.36
C ILE A 256 4.45 26.14 1.57
N GLN A 257 5.22 26.95 2.31
CA GLN A 257 4.89 28.36 2.49
C GLN A 257 4.94 29.13 1.17
N ALA A 258 5.95 28.87 0.32
CA ALA A 258 6.05 29.43 -1.03
C ALA A 258 4.86 29.00 -1.91
N ALA A 259 4.42 27.74 -1.79
CA ALA A 259 3.25 27.22 -2.48
C ALA A 259 1.95 27.91 -2.03
N LEU A 260 1.76 28.08 -0.72
CA LEU A 260 0.61 28.78 -0.13
C LEU A 260 0.57 30.26 -0.53
N VAL A 261 1.71 30.96 -0.45
CA VAL A 261 1.85 32.35 -0.88
C VAL A 261 1.55 32.47 -2.38
N THR A 262 2.03 31.54 -3.19
CA THR A 262 1.74 31.52 -4.63
C THR A 262 0.25 31.35 -4.90
N LEU A 263 -0.42 30.41 -4.23
CA LEU A 263 -1.87 30.20 -4.36
C LEU A 263 -2.69 31.43 -3.97
N GLN A 264 -2.35 32.06 -2.85
CA GLN A 264 -3.09 33.22 -2.32
C GLN A 264 -2.91 34.48 -3.16
N ASN A 265 -1.86 34.55 -3.99
CA ASN A 265 -1.52 35.73 -4.79
C ASN A 265 -1.64 35.50 -6.30
N LEU A 266 -2.32 34.45 -6.77
CA LEU A 266 -2.43 34.13 -8.20
C LEU A 266 -2.96 35.28 -9.06
N ASN A 267 -3.95 36.05 -8.60
CA ASN A 267 -4.58 37.13 -9.35
C ASN A 267 -4.45 38.50 -8.65
N GLY A 268 -3.44 38.67 -7.78
CA GLY A 268 -3.19 39.90 -7.01
C GLY A 268 -3.13 39.67 -5.50
N PRO A 269 -2.86 40.71 -4.69
CA PRO A 269 -2.71 40.58 -3.24
C PRO A 269 -3.96 39.98 -2.58
N GLY A 270 -3.84 38.76 -2.05
CA GLY A 270 -4.95 38.04 -1.42
C GLY A 270 -6.09 37.62 -2.37
N LYS A 271 -5.92 37.81 -3.69
CA LYS A 271 -6.89 37.46 -4.72
C LYS A 271 -6.41 36.18 -5.42
N GLY A 272 -6.55 35.07 -4.73
CA GLY A 272 -6.12 33.77 -5.24
C GLY A 272 -6.89 32.64 -4.58
N CYS A 273 -6.36 31.44 -4.68
CA CYS A 273 -7.00 30.29 -4.06
C CYS A 273 -6.74 30.27 -2.55
N PRO A 274 -7.80 30.16 -1.74
CA PRO A 274 -7.63 30.13 -0.30
C PRO A 274 -6.92 28.84 0.09
N ALA A 275 -6.16 28.86 1.19
CA ALA A 275 -5.33 27.73 1.57
C ALA A 275 -6.13 26.42 1.79
N VAL A 276 -7.39 26.58 2.21
CA VAL A 276 -8.40 25.51 2.39
C VAL A 276 -8.83 24.83 1.08
N SER A 277 -8.41 25.34 -0.08
CA SER A 277 -8.60 24.68 -1.39
C SER A 277 -7.59 23.57 -1.67
N THR A 278 -6.65 23.34 -0.76
CA THR A 278 -5.60 22.33 -0.90
C THR A 278 -5.37 21.64 0.43
N THR A 279 -4.60 20.54 0.40
CA THR A 279 -4.17 19.84 1.62
C THR A 279 -2.85 20.39 2.18
N LEU A 280 -2.31 21.48 1.62
CA LEU A 280 -1.00 22.03 1.98
C LEU A 280 -0.89 22.44 3.45
N LEU A 281 -1.96 22.92 4.10
CA LEU A 281 -1.95 23.21 5.54
C LEU A 281 -1.83 21.94 6.40
N ALA A 282 -2.47 20.86 5.97
CA ALA A 282 -2.36 19.57 6.64
C ALA A 282 -0.94 18.99 6.45
N GLN A 283 -0.37 19.14 5.25
CA GLN A 283 1.02 18.76 4.95
C GLN A 283 2.01 19.59 5.78
N GLN A 284 1.80 20.90 5.91
CA GLN A 284 2.61 21.79 6.74
C GLN A 284 2.61 21.34 8.21
N LYS A 285 1.43 21.03 8.76
CA LYS A 285 1.29 20.52 10.13
C LYS A 285 1.95 19.15 10.31
N ALA A 286 1.85 18.26 9.32
CA ALA A 286 2.50 16.95 9.36
C ALA A 286 4.03 17.06 9.39
N ILE A 287 4.61 17.95 8.57
CA ILE A 287 6.06 18.18 8.53
C ILE A 287 6.54 18.87 9.81
N ALA A 288 5.79 19.85 10.32
CA ALA A 288 6.09 20.51 11.60
C ALA A 288 6.03 19.56 12.80
N ALA A 289 5.14 18.56 12.77
CA ALA A 289 5.04 17.51 13.80
C ALA A 289 6.14 16.45 13.71
N GLY A 290 7.05 16.53 12.72
CA GLY A 290 8.15 15.59 12.55
C GLY A 290 7.83 14.35 11.72
N ASN A 291 6.64 14.28 11.10
CA ASN A 291 6.23 13.20 10.18
C ASN A 291 6.69 13.50 8.74
N ALA A 292 7.96 13.89 8.55
CA ALA A 292 8.48 14.40 7.28
C ALA A 292 8.45 13.35 6.14
N ALA A 293 8.05 13.78 4.94
CA ALA A 293 8.18 13.04 3.69
C ALA A 293 9.66 13.00 3.22
N PRO A 294 10.14 11.94 2.53
CA PRO A 294 11.43 11.97 1.87
C PRO A 294 11.36 12.58 0.44
N ALA A 295 12.53 13.02 -0.01
CA ALA A 295 12.82 13.72 -1.26
C ALA A 295 12.78 12.84 -2.54
N PRO A 296 12.68 13.44 -3.73
CA PRO A 296 12.95 12.75 -5.00
C PRO A 296 14.46 12.45 -5.15
N VAL A 297 14.77 11.25 -5.62
CA VAL A 297 16.14 10.78 -5.90
C VAL A 297 16.67 11.44 -7.18
N PRO A 298 17.92 11.95 -7.23
CA PRO A 298 18.52 12.46 -8.47
C PRO A 298 18.70 11.34 -9.51
N ALA A 299 18.43 11.65 -10.78
CA ALA A 299 18.57 10.72 -11.90
C ALA A 299 19.99 10.12 -11.98
N PRO A 300 20.14 8.79 -12.05
CA PRO A 300 21.43 8.20 -12.40
C PRO A 300 21.72 8.39 -13.89
N ALA A 301 22.96 8.72 -14.20
CA ALA A 301 23.52 8.77 -15.55
C ALA A 301 23.30 7.44 -16.32
N PRO A 302 23.27 7.46 -17.66
CA PRO A 302 22.87 6.30 -18.46
C PRO A 302 23.95 5.22 -18.39
N ALA A 303 23.75 4.23 -17.53
CA ALA A 303 24.44 2.95 -17.62
C ALA A 303 23.65 2.08 -18.59
N ASN A 304 24.21 1.92 -19.79
CA ASN A 304 23.92 0.82 -20.69
C ASN A 304 23.90 -0.49 -19.88
N GLN A 305 22.73 -1.11 -19.75
CA GLN A 305 22.61 -2.55 -19.55
C GLN A 305 21.25 -3.00 -20.06
N ALA A 306 21.27 -3.47 -21.31
CA ALA A 306 20.28 -4.40 -21.80
C ALA A 306 20.36 -5.68 -20.94
N ALA A 307 19.39 -5.86 -20.06
CA ALA A 307 19.07 -7.15 -19.47
C ALA A 307 17.55 -7.29 -19.51
N THR A 308 17.07 -8.07 -20.47
CA THR A 308 15.70 -8.55 -20.56
C THR A 308 15.30 -9.25 -19.26
N VAL A 309 14.50 -8.60 -18.42
CA VAL A 309 13.75 -9.24 -17.35
C VAL A 309 12.27 -9.16 -17.72
N THR A 310 11.65 -10.32 -17.90
CA THR A 310 10.21 -10.51 -18.13
C THR A 310 9.39 -9.78 -17.05
N GLY A 311 8.76 -8.66 -17.43
CA GLY A 311 8.09 -7.72 -16.53
C GLY A 311 6.68 -8.15 -16.10
N GLY A 312 6.54 -8.57 -14.85
CA GLY A 312 5.27 -8.76 -14.17
C GLY A 312 5.30 -8.18 -12.75
N VAL A 313 4.15 -7.70 -12.30
CA VAL A 313 3.82 -7.35 -10.91
C VAL A 313 4.03 -8.58 -10.03
N ASP A 314 4.85 -8.44 -8.99
CA ASP A 314 5.08 -9.49 -7.99
C ASP A 314 3.77 -9.75 -7.21
N PRO A 315 3.19 -10.96 -7.29
CA PRO A 315 1.96 -11.33 -6.57
C PRO A 315 2.05 -11.15 -5.06
N ALA A 316 3.25 -11.25 -4.47
CA ALA A 316 3.47 -11.07 -3.03
C ALA A 316 3.34 -9.60 -2.59
N LEU A 317 3.52 -8.66 -3.52
CA LEU A 317 3.38 -7.23 -3.26
C LEU A 317 1.95 -6.73 -3.50
N VAL A 318 1.08 -7.54 -4.12
CA VAL A 318 -0.31 -7.16 -4.39
C VAL A 318 -1.12 -7.15 -3.08
N PRO A 319 -1.74 -6.01 -2.70
CA PRO A 319 -2.58 -5.93 -1.51
C PRO A 319 -3.70 -6.97 -1.53
N ASP A 320 -3.99 -7.56 -0.38
CA ASP A 320 -5.09 -8.52 -0.28
C ASP A 320 -6.43 -7.79 -0.46
N LEU A 321 -7.34 -8.36 -1.25
CA LEU A 321 -8.68 -7.80 -1.42
C LEU A 321 -9.50 -7.94 -0.13
N GLY A 322 -9.17 -8.93 0.72
CA GLY A 322 -9.68 -9.11 2.08
C GLY A 322 -11.18 -9.37 2.20
N PHE A 323 -11.84 -9.76 1.10
CA PHE A 323 -13.27 -10.09 1.06
C PHE A 323 -13.57 -11.11 -0.04
N GLN A 324 -14.55 -11.99 0.19
CA GLN A 324 -14.96 -13.01 -0.78
C GLN A 324 -16.21 -12.56 -1.55
N SER A 325 -16.23 -12.77 -2.86
CA SER A 325 -17.41 -12.49 -3.69
C SER A 325 -18.58 -13.40 -3.36
N GLY A 326 -19.80 -12.93 -3.60
CA GLY A 326 -20.99 -13.79 -3.56
C GLY A 326 -21.58 -14.01 -2.16
N LEU A 327 -21.20 -13.23 -1.16
CA LEU A 327 -21.75 -13.36 0.20
C LEU A 327 -23.18 -12.81 0.27
N ASN A 328 -24.10 -13.61 0.81
CA ASN A 328 -25.52 -13.27 1.03
C ASN A 328 -26.23 -12.66 -0.21
N PRO A 329 -26.39 -13.43 -1.30
CA PRO A 329 -27.06 -12.94 -2.50
C PRO A 329 -28.53 -12.61 -2.21
N THR A 330 -28.98 -11.44 -2.64
CA THR A 330 -30.38 -10.97 -2.48
C THR A 330 -31.34 -11.59 -3.51
N GLY A 331 -30.82 -12.33 -4.49
CA GLY A 331 -31.58 -12.85 -5.63
C GLY A 331 -31.78 -11.82 -6.76
N THR A 332 -31.37 -10.55 -6.58
CA THR A 332 -31.45 -9.48 -7.61
C THR A 332 -30.12 -9.25 -8.34
N GLY A 333 -29.08 -10.04 -8.05
CA GLY A 333 -27.71 -9.86 -8.57
C GLY A 333 -26.78 -9.10 -7.63
N ASP A 334 -27.28 -8.65 -6.47
CA ASP A 334 -26.52 -7.94 -5.44
C ASP A 334 -26.18 -8.86 -4.26
N CYS A 335 -25.01 -8.63 -3.68
CA CYS A 335 -24.43 -9.34 -2.55
C CYS A 335 -23.97 -8.34 -1.48
N ASP A 336 -23.73 -8.81 -0.26
CA ASP A 336 -23.17 -7.99 0.81
C ASP A 336 -21.71 -7.63 0.51
N GLY A 337 -21.34 -6.36 0.67
CA GLY A 337 -19.98 -5.85 0.50
C GLY A 337 -19.14 -5.89 1.77
N ALA A 338 -17.85 -5.55 1.63
CA ALA A 338 -16.85 -5.66 2.69
C ALA A 338 -16.99 -4.63 3.82
N VAL A 339 -17.78 -3.59 3.59
CA VAL A 339 -17.98 -2.48 4.53
C VAL A 339 -19.46 -2.25 4.81
N ASN A 340 -19.76 -1.89 6.05
CA ASN A 340 -21.10 -1.49 6.47
C ASN A 340 -21.36 -0.03 6.13
N GLY A 341 -22.57 0.29 5.70
CA GLY A 341 -23.08 1.64 5.53
C GLY A 341 -23.31 2.34 6.88
N ALA A 342 -23.73 3.60 6.81
CA ALA A 342 -24.01 4.42 7.99
C ALA A 342 -25.16 3.86 8.87
N ASP A 343 -25.98 2.98 8.30
CA ASP A 343 -27.06 2.25 8.95
C ASP A 343 -26.61 0.93 9.61
N GLY A 344 -25.29 0.63 9.57
CA GLY A 344 -24.71 -0.57 10.15
C GLY A 344 -24.92 -1.85 9.34
N LYS A 345 -25.55 -1.76 8.16
CA LYS A 345 -25.77 -2.91 7.26
C LYS A 345 -24.70 -2.97 6.18
N PRO A 346 -24.33 -4.17 5.68
CA PRO A 346 -23.38 -4.29 4.57
C PRO A 346 -23.87 -3.53 3.33
N ILE A 347 -22.98 -2.76 2.70
CA ILE A 347 -23.29 -2.06 1.45
C ILE A 347 -23.49 -3.11 0.36
N LYS A 348 -24.58 -3.02 -0.39
CA LYS A 348 -24.86 -3.95 -1.50
C LYS A 348 -23.91 -3.67 -2.68
N ILE A 349 -23.29 -4.73 -3.18
CA ILE A 349 -22.36 -4.71 -4.31
C ILE A 349 -22.78 -5.78 -5.34
N PRO A 350 -22.38 -5.66 -6.61
CA PRO A 350 -22.59 -6.74 -7.58
C PRO A 350 -21.95 -8.05 -7.08
N CYS A 351 -22.64 -9.18 -7.19
CA CYS A 351 -22.13 -10.47 -6.68
C CYS A 351 -20.84 -10.97 -7.37
N ALA A 352 -20.51 -10.44 -8.55
CA ALA A 352 -19.24 -10.69 -9.24
C ALA A 352 -18.05 -9.94 -8.64
N CYS A 353 -18.28 -9.14 -7.60
CA CYS A 353 -17.27 -8.34 -6.92
C CYS A 353 -17.05 -8.83 -5.49
N PRO A 354 -15.79 -8.88 -5.01
CA PRO A 354 -14.55 -8.62 -5.75
C PRO A 354 -14.22 -9.74 -6.77
N PRO A 355 -13.44 -9.47 -7.82
CA PRO A 355 -12.99 -10.53 -8.75
C PRO A 355 -12.09 -11.55 -8.03
N ASP A 356 -11.97 -12.74 -8.62
CA ASP A 356 -10.97 -13.73 -8.21
C ASP A 356 -9.55 -13.13 -8.18
N ARG A 357 -8.73 -13.54 -7.21
CA ARG A 357 -7.40 -12.95 -6.97
C ARG A 357 -6.48 -13.12 -8.17
N ASP A 358 -6.49 -14.25 -8.86
CA ASP A 358 -5.63 -14.48 -10.02
C ASP A 358 -6.12 -13.67 -11.22
N ALA A 359 -7.44 -13.58 -11.41
CA ALA A 359 -8.04 -12.71 -12.44
C ALA A 359 -7.74 -11.23 -12.21
N PHE A 360 -7.72 -10.80 -10.94
CA PHE A 360 -7.34 -9.45 -10.54
C PHE A 360 -5.86 -9.18 -10.81
N ILE A 361 -4.96 -10.08 -10.37
CA ILE A 361 -3.51 -9.95 -10.58
C ILE A 361 -3.18 -9.91 -12.08
N LYS A 362 -3.87 -10.70 -12.91
CA LYS A 362 -3.72 -10.65 -14.37
C LYS A 362 -4.11 -9.29 -14.95
N SER A 363 -5.21 -8.70 -14.46
CA SER A 363 -5.66 -7.37 -14.89
C SER A 363 -4.72 -6.26 -14.42
N LEU A 364 -4.23 -6.35 -13.18
CA LEU A 364 -3.24 -5.43 -12.62
C LEU A 364 -1.92 -5.49 -13.40
N ASN A 365 -1.45 -6.69 -13.72
CA ASN A 365 -0.28 -6.91 -14.58
C ASN A 365 -0.42 -6.22 -15.94
N ALA A 366 -1.57 -6.37 -16.60
CA ALA A 366 -1.83 -5.73 -17.88
C ALA A 366 -1.82 -4.20 -17.78
N ASN A 367 -2.42 -3.64 -16.72
CA ASN A 367 -2.43 -2.20 -16.46
C ASN A 367 -1.03 -1.64 -16.19
N VAL A 368 -0.24 -2.33 -15.39
CA VAL A 368 1.13 -1.92 -15.05
C VAL A 368 2.05 -2.02 -16.26
N ALA A 369 1.95 -3.10 -17.05
CA ALA A 369 2.70 -3.24 -18.29
C ALA A 369 2.35 -2.15 -19.33
N ALA A 370 1.10 -1.70 -19.35
CA ALA A 370 0.66 -0.61 -20.21
C ALA A 370 0.99 0.80 -19.67
N GLY A 371 1.43 0.91 -18.40
CA GLY A 371 1.62 2.18 -17.68
C GLY A 371 0.32 2.97 -17.45
N LYS A 372 -0.83 2.38 -17.74
CA LYS A 372 -2.17 2.98 -17.69
C LYS A 372 -3.23 1.88 -17.58
N ALA A 373 -4.41 2.20 -17.06
CA ALA A 373 -5.49 1.24 -17.03
C ALA A 373 -5.88 0.84 -18.47
N VAL A 374 -5.75 -0.44 -18.83
CA VAL A 374 -5.95 -0.93 -20.21
C VAL A 374 -7.35 -0.60 -20.73
N ASN A 375 -8.34 -0.68 -19.84
CA ASN A 375 -9.74 -0.37 -20.16
C ASN A 375 -10.12 1.09 -19.85
N ASN A 376 -9.19 1.91 -19.35
CA ASN A 376 -9.35 3.36 -19.18
C ASN A 376 -7.99 4.08 -19.36
N PRO A 377 -7.52 4.24 -20.62
CA PRO A 377 -6.16 4.70 -20.92
C PRO A 377 -5.81 6.09 -20.39
N SER A 378 -6.83 6.89 -20.01
CA SER A 378 -6.68 8.22 -19.43
C SER A 378 -6.19 8.20 -17.98
N VAL A 379 -6.18 7.03 -17.33
CA VAL A 379 -5.71 6.88 -15.95
C VAL A 379 -4.37 6.15 -15.95
N ALA A 380 -3.31 6.85 -15.54
CA ALA A 380 -1.98 6.26 -15.37
C ALA A 380 -1.99 5.24 -14.21
N VAL A 381 -1.28 4.13 -14.40
CA VAL A 381 -1.13 3.10 -13.37
C VAL A 381 0.36 2.83 -13.20
N THR A 382 0.85 3.12 -12.00
CA THR A 382 2.21 2.82 -11.56
C THR A 382 2.16 1.87 -10.38
N PHE A 383 2.96 0.80 -10.40
CA PHE A 383 3.02 -0.16 -9.31
C PHE A 383 4.42 -0.18 -8.71
N PRO A 384 4.65 0.57 -7.62
CA PRO A 384 5.95 0.63 -6.99
C PRO A 384 6.30 -0.69 -6.27
N THR A 385 7.56 -1.12 -6.44
CA THR A 385 8.08 -2.37 -5.86
C THR A 385 8.79 -2.16 -4.52
N GLY A 386 9.06 -0.91 -4.13
CA GLY A 386 9.64 -0.60 -2.83
C GLY A 386 8.68 -0.87 -1.66
N ASN A 387 9.15 -0.69 -0.43
CA ASN A 387 8.36 -0.96 0.78
C ASN A 387 8.14 0.26 1.66
N SER A 388 8.43 1.45 1.13
CA SER A 388 8.02 2.67 1.82
C SER A 388 6.51 2.71 1.98
N LYS A 389 6.04 3.52 2.94
CA LYS A 389 4.60 3.75 3.13
C LYS A 389 3.97 4.30 1.86
N GLU A 390 4.71 5.13 1.14
CA GLU A 390 4.36 5.70 -0.17
C GLU A 390 4.25 4.62 -1.25
N ASP A 391 5.18 3.66 -1.28
CA ASP A 391 5.09 2.51 -2.20
C ASP A 391 3.88 1.64 -1.87
N GLN A 392 3.61 1.39 -0.58
CA GLN A 392 2.46 0.60 -0.16
C GLN A 392 1.14 1.30 -0.51
N LEU A 393 1.04 2.62 -0.29
CA LEU A 393 -0.12 3.41 -0.71
C LEU A 393 -0.24 3.47 -2.24
N GLY A 394 0.87 3.57 -2.97
CA GLY A 394 0.91 3.52 -4.43
C GLY A 394 0.40 2.18 -4.97
N ARG A 395 0.75 1.06 -4.33
CA ARG A 395 0.21 -0.27 -4.67
C ARG A 395 -1.28 -0.37 -4.40
N ILE A 396 -1.77 0.16 -3.28
CA ILE A 396 -3.21 0.21 -3.00
C ILE A 396 -3.94 1.09 -4.01
N GLN A 397 -3.37 2.23 -4.38
CA GLN A 397 -3.97 3.11 -5.39
C GLN A 397 -4.03 2.42 -6.76
N ALA A 398 -2.96 1.74 -7.18
CA ALA A 398 -2.94 0.95 -8.40
C ALA A 398 -3.97 -0.20 -8.37
N ALA A 399 -4.14 -0.84 -7.21
CA ALA A 399 -5.15 -1.87 -6.99
C ALA A 399 -6.57 -1.31 -7.09
N LEU A 400 -6.85 -0.17 -6.46
CA LEU A 400 -8.15 0.50 -6.52
C LEU A 400 -8.51 0.98 -7.93
N VAL A 401 -7.56 1.60 -8.63
CA VAL A 401 -7.73 2.03 -10.02
C VAL A 401 -8.00 0.83 -10.92
N THR A 402 -7.28 -0.28 -10.73
CA THR A 402 -7.50 -1.52 -11.48
C THR A 402 -8.90 -2.07 -11.21
N LEU A 403 -9.31 -2.13 -9.94
CA LEU A 403 -10.61 -2.63 -9.50
C LEU A 403 -11.78 -1.83 -10.12
N GLN A 404 -11.66 -0.50 -10.14
CA GLN A 404 -12.70 0.40 -10.65
C GLN A 404 -12.80 0.41 -12.18
N ASN A 405 -11.76 -0.05 -12.88
CA ASN A 405 -11.68 -0.01 -14.35
C ASN A 405 -11.63 -1.40 -15.00
N LEU A 406 -12.05 -2.47 -14.31
CA LEU A 406 -11.97 -3.85 -14.83
C LEU A 406 -12.70 -4.06 -16.17
N ASN A 407 -13.85 -3.41 -16.39
CA ASN A 407 -14.69 -3.58 -17.59
C ASN A 407 -14.94 -2.24 -18.35
N GLY A 408 -14.12 -1.22 -18.12
CA GLY A 408 -14.23 0.09 -18.76
C GLY A 408 -14.16 1.27 -17.77
N PRO A 409 -14.19 2.53 -18.23
CA PRO A 409 -14.10 3.70 -17.35
C PRO A 409 -15.22 3.72 -16.31
N GLY A 410 -14.84 3.56 -15.03
CA GLY A 410 -15.79 3.49 -13.91
C GLY A 410 -16.71 2.26 -13.91
N LYS A 411 -16.49 1.30 -14.81
CA LYS A 411 -17.25 0.05 -14.92
C LYS A 411 -16.40 -1.10 -14.38
N GLY A 412 -16.34 -1.19 -13.07
CA GLY A 412 -15.59 -2.23 -12.38
C GLY A 412 -16.23 -2.56 -11.04
N CYS A 413 -15.45 -3.17 -10.15
CA CYS A 413 -15.93 -3.42 -8.80
C CYS A 413 -15.77 -2.16 -7.95
N PRO A 414 -16.80 -1.77 -7.17
CA PRO A 414 -16.70 -0.59 -6.33
C PRO A 414 -15.70 -0.84 -5.20
N ALA A 415 -15.02 0.19 -4.73
CA ALA A 415 -13.95 0.00 -3.75
C ALA A 415 -14.44 -0.64 -2.43
N VAL A 416 -15.71 -0.42 -2.09
CA VAL A 416 -16.44 -1.04 -0.97
C VAL A 416 -16.61 -2.56 -1.07
N SER A 417 -16.29 -3.15 -2.24
CA SER A 417 -16.24 -4.62 -2.41
C SER A 417 -14.97 -5.26 -1.86
N THR A 418 -14.03 -4.45 -1.35
CA THR A 418 -12.74 -4.90 -0.83
C THR A 418 -12.42 -4.15 0.47
N THR A 419 -11.39 -4.60 1.18
CA THR A 419 -10.86 -3.90 2.36
C THR A 419 -9.77 -2.89 2.01
N LEU A 420 -9.51 -2.62 0.72
CA LEU A 420 -8.41 -1.76 0.26
C LEU A 420 -8.45 -0.34 0.83
N LEU A 421 -9.64 0.27 1.03
CA LEU A 421 -9.75 1.58 1.68
C LEU A 421 -9.38 1.54 3.16
N ALA A 422 -9.76 0.46 3.86
CA ALA A 422 -9.40 0.27 5.26
C ALA A 422 -7.88 0.04 5.39
N GLN A 423 -7.28 -0.71 4.46
CA GLN A 423 -5.83 -0.89 4.37
C GLN A 423 -5.12 0.43 4.05
N GLN A 424 -5.64 1.22 3.10
CA GLN A 424 -5.13 2.55 2.79
C GLN A 424 -5.09 3.44 4.02
N LYS A 425 -6.19 3.42 4.80
CA LYS A 425 -6.31 4.17 6.06
C LYS A 425 -5.32 3.66 7.11
N ALA A 426 -5.21 2.35 7.32
CA ALA A 426 -4.28 1.76 8.29
C ALA A 426 -2.80 2.07 7.96
N ILE A 427 -2.43 2.00 6.67
CA ILE A 427 -1.09 2.38 6.21
C ILE A 427 -0.89 3.89 6.39
N SER A 428 -1.88 4.71 6.06
CA SER A 428 -1.86 6.18 6.26
C SER A 428 -1.75 6.59 7.72
N GLU A 429 -2.30 5.82 8.65
CA GLU A 429 -2.23 6.05 10.09
C GLU A 429 -0.99 5.42 10.75
N GLY A 430 -0.19 4.65 9.98
CA GLY A 430 1.02 4.00 10.50
C GLY A 430 0.73 2.80 11.41
N THR A 431 -0.50 2.28 11.39
CA THR A 431 -0.93 1.10 12.15
C THR A 431 -0.71 -0.20 11.37
N ALA A 432 -0.34 -0.13 10.08
CA ALA A 432 0.05 -1.28 9.27
C ALA A 432 1.57 -1.53 9.31
N ALA A 433 1.96 -2.79 9.49
CA ALA A 433 3.38 -3.18 9.52
C ALA A 433 4.00 -3.17 8.11
N PRO A 434 5.25 -2.67 7.93
CA PRO A 434 5.86 -2.51 6.61
C PRO A 434 6.24 -3.85 5.96
N ALA A 435 6.07 -3.98 4.64
CA ALA A 435 6.38 -5.20 3.87
C ALA A 435 7.91 -5.47 3.74
N PRO A 436 8.36 -6.75 3.58
CA PRO A 436 9.78 -7.11 3.57
C PRO A 436 10.54 -6.64 2.32
N ALA A 437 11.71 -6.00 2.50
CA ALA A 437 12.59 -5.50 1.44
C ALA A 437 13.12 -6.62 0.50
N PRO A 438 13.28 -6.38 -0.82
CA PRO A 438 13.93 -7.33 -1.72
C PRO A 438 15.40 -7.55 -1.33
N ALA A 439 15.86 -8.81 -1.34
CA ALA A 439 17.24 -9.18 -1.02
C ALA A 439 18.23 -8.72 -2.12
N PRO A 440 19.44 -8.24 -1.79
CA PRO A 440 20.47 -7.91 -2.78
C PRO A 440 20.98 -9.15 -3.52
N ALA A 441 21.27 -9.01 -4.81
CA ALA A 441 21.81 -10.09 -5.65
C ALA A 441 23.23 -10.51 -5.19
N PRO A 442 23.53 -11.81 -5.06
CA PRO A 442 24.83 -12.29 -4.60
C PRO A 442 25.91 -12.16 -5.68
N ALA A 443 27.11 -11.76 -5.26
CA ALA A 443 28.31 -11.70 -6.08
C ALA A 443 28.78 -13.12 -6.51
N PRO A 444 29.49 -13.27 -7.64
CA PRO A 444 29.92 -14.58 -8.13
C PRO A 444 31.00 -15.21 -7.23
N ALA A 445 30.76 -16.44 -6.78
CA ALA A 445 31.69 -17.21 -5.96
C ALA A 445 32.83 -17.82 -6.80
N PRO A 446 34.08 -17.89 -6.28
CA PRO A 446 35.15 -18.67 -6.89
C PRO A 446 34.97 -20.18 -6.69
N VAL A 447 35.50 -20.93 -7.67
CA VAL A 447 35.44 -22.39 -7.86
C VAL A 447 35.93 -23.17 -6.63
N PRO A 448 35.24 -24.24 -6.17
CA PRO A 448 35.71 -25.09 -5.08
C PRO A 448 36.62 -26.24 -5.56
N ALA A 449 37.71 -26.46 -4.83
CA ALA A 449 38.53 -27.67 -4.91
C ALA A 449 37.96 -28.79 -3.97
N PRO A 450 38.20 -30.08 -4.26
CA PRO A 450 37.41 -31.19 -3.71
C PRO A 450 38.01 -31.87 -2.46
N VAL A 451 37.29 -32.91 -2.01
CA VAL A 451 37.61 -34.05 -1.11
C VAL A 451 37.33 -33.85 0.40
N PRO A 452 36.97 -34.88 1.22
CA PRO A 452 36.24 -36.16 1.01
C PRO A 452 34.96 -36.33 1.87
N ALA A 453 34.15 -37.35 1.53
CA ALA A 453 32.93 -37.78 2.21
C ALA A 453 33.15 -38.78 3.37
N ALA A 454 32.33 -38.66 4.43
CA ALA A 454 31.52 -39.72 5.09
C ALA A 454 31.06 -39.29 6.52
N PRO A 455 29.97 -39.81 7.11
CA PRO A 455 28.79 -40.47 6.55
C PRO A 455 27.47 -39.74 6.89
N ALA A 456 26.38 -40.16 6.25
CA ALA A 456 25.06 -39.54 6.31
C ALA A 456 24.31 -39.77 7.65
N SER A 457 23.70 -38.71 8.17
CA SER A 457 22.35 -38.77 8.78
C SER A 457 21.56 -37.57 8.28
N GLY A 458 20.54 -37.82 7.46
CA GLY A 458 19.71 -36.78 6.85
C GLY A 458 18.73 -36.17 7.84
N ASN A 459 18.52 -34.86 7.74
CA ASN A 459 17.18 -34.32 7.52
C ASN A 459 17.25 -32.92 6.91
N ALA A 460 16.55 -32.74 5.80
CA ALA A 460 16.43 -31.50 5.06
C ALA A 460 15.15 -30.73 5.49
N GLY A 461 15.25 -29.41 5.65
CA GLY A 461 14.15 -28.46 5.39
C GLY A 461 12.80 -28.61 6.12
N GLY A 462 12.77 -28.98 7.40
CA GLY A 462 11.53 -29.02 8.21
C GLY A 462 11.16 -27.67 8.84
N VAL A 463 9.86 -27.39 8.97
CA VAL A 463 9.29 -26.36 9.84
C VAL A 463 9.68 -26.67 11.28
N ASP A 464 10.30 -25.71 11.97
CA ASP A 464 10.63 -25.84 13.39
C ASP A 464 9.34 -25.89 14.23
N PRO A 465 9.04 -27.02 14.92
CA PRO A 465 7.87 -27.16 15.77
C PRO A 465 7.73 -26.07 16.85
N ALA A 466 8.85 -25.49 17.31
CA ALA A 466 8.87 -24.43 18.31
C ALA A 466 8.36 -23.08 17.76
N LEU A 467 8.43 -22.89 16.44
CA LEU A 467 7.92 -21.67 15.79
C LEU A 467 6.45 -21.79 15.40
N VAL A 468 5.85 -22.98 15.48
CA VAL A 468 4.44 -23.21 15.13
C VAL A 468 3.54 -22.60 16.22
N PRO A 469 2.66 -21.65 15.86
CA PRO A 469 1.72 -21.05 16.82
C PRO A 469 0.84 -22.11 17.49
N ASP A 470 0.53 -21.89 18.77
CA ASP A 470 -0.37 -22.80 19.48
C ASP A 470 -1.79 -22.68 18.93
N LEU A 471 -2.47 -23.81 18.73
CA LEU A 471 -3.88 -23.80 18.32
C LEU A 471 -4.77 -23.33 19.48
N GLY A 472 -4.32 -23.51 20.74
CA GLY A 472 -4.91 -22.93 21.95
C GLY A 472 -6.35 -23.37 22.25
N PHE A 473 -6.83 -24.46 21.64
CA PHE A 473 -8.15 -25.02 21.88
C PHE A 473 -8.13 -26.54 21.71
N THR A 474 -8.96 -27.26 22.48
CA THR A 474 -9.06 -28.72 22.45
C THR A 474 -10.34 -29.14 21.72
N ALA A 475 -10.23 -30.08 20.78
CA ALA A 475 -11.38 -30.58 20.04
C ALA A 475 -12.35 -31.38 20.94
N GLY A 476 -13.60 -31.51 20.50
CA GLY A 476 -14.56 -32.40 21.15
C GLY A 476 -15.29 -31.84 22.38
N LEU A 477 -15.25 -30.53 22.62
CA LEU A 477 -15.94 -29.92 23.77
C LEU A 477 -17.46 -29.80 23.52
N ASN A 478 -18.27 -30.27 24.47
CA ASN A 478 -19.74 -30.20 24.46
C ASN A 478 -20.41 -30.67 23.15
N PRO A 479 -20.29 -31.97 22.81
CA PRO A 479 -20.90 -32.51 21.60
C PRO A 479 -22.43 -32.41 21.64
N THR A 480 -23.04 -31.90 20.58
CA THR A 480 -24.51 -31.77 20.46
C THR A 480 -25.22 -33.06 20.03
N GLY A 481 -24.46 -34.12 19.74
CA GLY A 481 -24.98 -35.37 19.17
C GLY A 481 -25.23 -35.32 17.66
N THR A 482 -25.08 -34.15 17.00
CA THR A 482 -25.22 -33.97 15.53
C THR A 482 -23.90 -33.97 14.78
N GLY A 483 -22.76 -34.15 15.48
CA GLY A 483 -21.41 -34.04 14.91
C GLY A 483 -20.72 -32.69 15.15
N ASP A 484 -21.43 -31.75 15.81
CA ASP A 484 -20.93 -30.42 16.14
C ASP A 484 -20.55 -30.30 17.63
N CYS A 485 -19.48 -29.55 17.87
CA CYS A 485 -18.90 -29.25 19.18
C CYS A 485 -18.76 -27.74 19.36
N ASP A 486 -18.59 -27.28 20.59
CA ASP A 486 -18.32 -25.86 20.89
C ASP A 486 -16.93 -25.47 20.40
N GLY A 487 -16.83 -24.34 19.69
CA GLY A 487 -15.59 -23.76 19.19
C GLY A 487 -14.89 -22.81 20.16
N ALA A 488 -13.71 -22.33 19.77
CA ALA A 488 -12.81 -21.53 20.61
C ALA A 488 -13.27 -20.10 20.84
N VAL A 489 -14.25 -19.63 20.07
CA VAL A 489 -14.76 -18.25 20.12
C VAL A 489 -16.27 -18.24 20.27
N ASN A 490 -16.77 -17.27 21.02
CA ASN A 490 -18.21 -17.02 21.16
C ASN A 490 -18.72 -16.18 19.98
N GLY A 491 -19.92 -16.51 19.50
CA GLY A 491 -20.66 -15.73 18.52
C GLY A 491 -21.22 -14.43 19.12
N ALA A 492 -21.88 -13.64 18.28
CA ALA A 492 -22.48 -12.35 18.67
C ALA A 492 -23.58 -12.48 19.74
N ASP A 493 -24.12 -13.68 19.92
CA ASP A 493 -25.11 -14.07 20.93
C ASP A 493 -24.48 -14.52 22.26
N GLY A 494 -23.15 -14.47 22.38
CA GLY A 494 -22.41 -14.86 23.57
C GLY A 494 -22.27 -16.38 23.77
N LYS A 495 -22.74 -17.20 22.81
CA LYS A 495 -22.61 -18.65 22.85
C LYS A 495 -21.42 -19.14 22.00
N PRO A 496 -20.76 -20.25 22.36
CA PRO A 496 -19.69 -20.81 21.53
C PRO A 496 -20.18 -21.14 20.11
N ILE A 497 -19.40 -20.75 19.09
CA ILE A 497 -19.72 -21.09 17.69
C ILE A 497 -19.57 -22.60 17.50
N LYS A 498 -20.56 -23.25 16.89
CA LYS A 498 -20.51 -24.69 16.61
C LYS A 498 -19.51 -25.00 15.49
N ILE A 499 -18.62 -25.94 15.75
CA ILE A 499 -17.58 -26.41 14.83
C ILE A 499 -17.66 -27.94 14.71
N PRO A 500 -17.13 -28.56 13.63
CA PRO A 500 -17.01 -30.01 13.57
C PRO A 500 -16.18 -30.54 14.76
N CYS A 501 -16.64 -31.61 15.41
CA CYS A 501 -15.95 -32.17 16.59
C CYS A 501 -14.52 -32.69 16.34
N ALA A 502 -14.15 -32.92 15.08
CA ALA A 502 -12.79 -33.27 14.67
C ALA A 502 -11.83 -32.07 14.62
N CYS A 503 -12.32 -30.86 14.91
CA CYS A 503 -11.56 -29.62 14.87
C CYS A 503 -11.36 -29.04 16.28
N PRO A 504 -10.16 -28.54 16.61
CA PRO A 504 -8.93 -28.55 15.80
C PRO A 504 -8.24 -29.94 15.74
N PRO A 505 -7.43 -30.22 14.70
CA PRO A 505 -6.62 -31.44 14.65
C PRO A 505 -5.59 -31.47 15.79
N ASP A 506 -5.07 -32.65 16.12
CA ASP A 506 -3.95 -32.75 17.05
C ASP A 506 -2.70 -32.04 16.52
N ARG A 507 -1.88 -31.54 17.44
CA ARG A 507 -0.74 -30.67 17.12
C ARG A 507 0.27 -31.36 16.19
N ASP A 508 0.52 -32.66 16.37
CA ASP A 508 1.49 -33.39 15.54
C ASP A 508 0.96 -33.62 14.12
N THR A 509 -0.32 -33.96 13.96
CA THR A 509 -0.99 -34.09 12.67
C THR A 509 -1.05 -32.74 11.94
N PHE A 510 -1.29 -31.65 12.68
CA PHE A 510 -1.23 -30.30 12.16
C PHE A 510 0.18 -29.93 11.67
N ILE A 511 1.22 -30.17 12.49
CA ILE A 511 2.61 -29.89 12.14
C ILE A 511 3.06 -30.71 10.92
N LYS A 512 2.63 -31.97 10.79
CA LYS A 512 2.90 -32.78 9.58
C LYS A 512 2.27 -32.16 8.32
N SER A 513 1.02 -31.69 8.44
CA SER A 513 0.31 -31.04 7.33
C SER A 513 0.94 -29.70 6.95
N LEU A 514 1.36 -28.93 7.96
CA LEU A 514 2.07 -27.66 7.77
C LEU A 514 3.44 -27.87 7.13
N ASN A 515 4.20 -28.87 7.58
CA ASN A 515 5.47 -29.26 6.97
C ASN A 515 5.32 -29.62 5.49
N ALA A 516 4.29 -30.41 5.14
CA ALA A 516 4.02 -30.77 3.75
C ALA A 516 3.68 -29.55 2.89
N ASN A 517 2.86 -28.61 3.42
CA ASN A 517 2.51 -27.37 2.71
C ASN A 517 3.71 -26.44 2.50
N VAL A 518 4.56 -26.31 3.52
CA VAL A 518 5.77 -25.47 3.45
C VAL A 518 6.80 -26.08 2.52
N ALA A 519 7.02 -27.40 2.57
CA ALA A 519 7.91 -28.09 1.66
C ALA A 519 7.43 -28.00 0.20
N ALA A 520 6.11 -27.95 -0.02
CA ALA A 520 5.53 -27.78 -1.36
C ALA A 520 5.47 -26.33 -1.85
N GLY A 521 5.73 -25.35 -0.97
CA GLY A 521 5.56 -23.90 -1.20
C GLY A 521 4.10 -23.45 -1.40
N LYS A 522 3.14 -24.37 -1.22
CA LYS A 522 1.70 -24.20 -1.47
C LYS A 522 0.93 -25.20 -0.63
N ALA A 523 -0.34 -24.93 -0.35
CA ALA A 523 -1.19 -25.90 0.33
C ALA A 523 -1.32 -27.16 -0.54
N VAL A 524 -0.85 -28.32 -0.07
CA VAL A 524 -0.78 -29.57 -0.84
C VAL A 524 -2.17 -29.98 -1.35
N ASN A 525 -3.20 -29.73 -0.55
CA ASN A 525 -4.60 -30.02 -0.88
C ASN A 525 -5.34 -28.83 -1.53
N ASN A 526 -4.66 -27.70 -1.73
CA ASN A 526 -5.16 -26.54 -2.47
C ASN A 526 -3.99 -25.77 -3.12
N PRO A 527 -3.41 -26.30 -4.22
CA PRO A 527 -2.16 -25.82 -4.78
C PRO A 527 -2.20 -24.38 -5.32
N SER A 528 -3.39 -23.79 -5.46
CA SER A 528 -3.58 -22.38 -5.82
C SER A 528 -3.26 -21.40 -4.67
N VAL A 529 -3.10 -21.89 -3.43
CA VAL A 529 -2.77 -21.06 -2.28
C VAL A 529 -1.30 -21.27 -1.90
N ALA A 530 -0.49 -20.23 -2.07
CA ALA A 530 0.92 -20.24 -1.65
C ALA A 530 1.03 -20.29 -0.12
N VAL A 531 1.93 -21.10 0.40
CA VAL A 531 2.22 -21.22 1.84
C VAL A 531 3.69 -20.95 2.05
N THR A 532 3.99 -19.86 2.75
CA THR A 532 5.34 -19.50 3.17
C THR A 532 5.38 -19.46 4.69
N PHE A 533 6.39 -20.09 5.30
CA PHE A 533 6.55 -20.11 6.75
C PHE A 533 7.84 -19.38 7.15
N PRO A 534 7.75 -18.10 7.58
CA PRO A 534 8.92 -17.33 7.96
C PRO A 534 9.57 -17.85 9.25
N THR A 535 10.89 -17.97 9.25
CA THR A 535 11.68 -18.42 10.40
C THR A 535 12.17 -17.27 11.29
N GLY A 536 12.04 -16.01 10.82
CA GLY A 536 12.37 -14.82 11.61
C GLY A 536 11.41 -14.60 12.79
N ASN A 537 11.69 -13.58 13.61
CA ASN A 537 10.89 -13.24 14.79
C ASN A 537 10.34 -11.81 14.79
N SER A 538 10.32 -11.17 13.63
CA SER A 538 9.58 -9.93 13.49
C SER A 538 8.08 -10.18 13.70
N LYS A 539 7.32 -9.14 14.05
CA LYS A 539 5.84 -9.22 14.09
C LYS A 539 5.28 -9.74 12.76
N ASN A 540 5.90 -9.39 11.64
CA ASN A 540 5.52 -9.89 10.32
C ASN A 540 5.80 -11.38 10.13
N ASP A 541 6.92 -11.88 10.66
CA ASP A 541 7.23 -13.30 10.62
C ASP A 541 6.22 -14.09 11.46
N GLN A 542 5.87 -13.56 12.64
CA GLN A 542 4.87 -14.15 13.53
C GLN A 542 3.46 -14.15 12.90
N LEU A 543 3.05 -13.03 12.28
CA LEU A 543 1.80 -12.95 11.52
C LEU A 543 1.81 -13.86 10.29
N GLY A 544 2.94 -13.97 9.59
CA GLY A 544 3.13 -14.88 8.47
C GLY A 544 3.01 -16.35 8.88
N ARG A 545 3.55 -16.74 10.04
CA ARG A 545 3.38 -18.08 10.61
C ARG A 545 1.93 -18.37 11.00
N ILE A 546 1.23 -17.40 11.59
CA ILE A 546 -0.20 -17.53 11.88
C ILE A 546 -1.02 -17.64 10.60
N GLN A 547 -0.70 -16.87 9.56
CA GLN A 547 -1.36 -16.95 8.27
C GLN A 547 -1.13 -18.33 7.61
N ALA A 548 0.10 -18.85 7.64
CA ALA A 548 0.42 -20.19 7.15
C ALA A 548 -0.32 -21.28 7.95
N ALA A 549 -0.46 -21.09 9.27
CA ALA A 549 -1.20 -21.99 10.13
C ALA A 549 -2.71 -21.97 9.81
N LEU A 550 -3.31 -20.80 9.62
CA LEU A 550 -4.72 -20.63 9.23
C LEU A 550 -5.01 -21.22 7.85
N VAL A 551 -4.15 -20.97 6.87
CA VAL A 551 -4.28 -21.54 5.52
C VAL A 551 -4.17 -23.06 5.58
N THR A 552 -3.24 -23.60 6.36
CA THR A 552 -3.11 -25.05 6.55
C THR A 552 -4.36 -25.63 7.20
N LEU A 553 -4.88 -24.99 8.25
CA LEU A 553 -6.08 -25.40 8.97
C LEU A 553 -7.31 -25.46 8.04
N GLN A 554 -7.49 -24.46 7.18
CA GLN A 554 -8.63 -24.33 6.26
C GLN A 554 -8.58 -25.29 5.06
N ASN A 555 -7.40 -25.85 4.75
CA ASN A 555 -7.18 -26.71 3.58
C ASN A 555 -6.77 -28.15 3.94
N LEU A 556 -7.02 -28.61 5.18
CA LEU A 556 -6.61 -29.95 5.64
C LEU A 556 -7.14 -31.09 4.76
N ASN A 557 -8.40 -31.04 4.31
CA ASN A 557 -9.04 -32.12 3.53
C ASN A 557 -9.52 -31.66 2.13
N GLY A 558 -8.95 -30.57 1.59
CA GLY A 558 -9.28 -30.02 0.27
C GLY A 558 -9.61 -28.51 0.30
N PRO A 559 -9.88 -27.87 -0.85
CA PRO A 559 -10.16 -26.42 -0.93
C PRO A 559 -11.36 -26.04 -0.05
N GLY A 560 -11.11 -25.28 1.01
CA GLY A 560 -12.13 -24.85 1.97
C GLY A 560 -12.75 -25.97 2.82
N LYS A 561 -12.22 -27.21 2.73
CA LYS A 561 -12.68 -28.38 3.49
C LYS A 561 -11.67 -28.69 4.58
N GLY A 562 -11.60 -27.83 5.58
CA GLY A 562 -10.71 -27.98 6.73
C GLY A 562 -11.40 -27.52 8.00
N CYS A 563 -10.61 -27.28 9.04
CA CYS A 563 -11.13 -26.76 10.28
C CYS A 563 -11.33 -25.24 10.17
N PRO A 564 -12.50 -24.72 10.58
CA PRO A 564 -12.75 -23.29 10.49
C PRO A 564 -11.84 -22.54 11.47
N ALA A 565 -11.45 -21.32 11.15
CA ALA A 565 -10.48 -20.57 11.96
C ALA A 565 -10.94 -20.37 13.41
N VAL A 566 -12.27 -20.30 13.62
CA VAL A 566 -12.96 -20.25 14.92
C VAL A 566 -12.78 -21.51 15.79
N SER A 567 -12.21 -22.59 15.25
CA SER A 567 -11.84 -23.78 16.02
C SER A 567 -10.52 -23.64 16.77
N THR A 568 -9.83 -22.51 16.62
CA THR A 568 -8.53 -22.24 17.26
C THR A 568 -8.52 -20.81 17.79
N THR A 569 -7.51 -20.50 18.60
CA THR A 569 -7.26 -19.13 19.06
C THR A 569 -6.37 -18.33 18.10
N LEU A 570 -6.04 -18.86 16.91
CA LEU A 570 -5.10 -18.25 15.97
C LEU A 570 -5.52 -16.83 15.52
N LEU A 571 -6.83 -16.56 15.34
CA LEU A 571 -7.32 -15.20 15.02
C LEU A 571 -7.12 -14.22 16.20
N ALA A 572 -7.33 -14.69 17.42
CA ALA A 572 -7.09 -13.89 18.61
C ALA A 572 -5.59 -13.62 18.80
N GLN A 573 -4.73 -14.60 18.50
CA GLN A 573 -3.28 -14.44 18.48
C GLN A 573 -2.83 -13.48 17.38
N GLN A 574 -3.41 -13.58 16.18
CA GLN A 574 -3.15 -12.65 15.07
C GLN A 574 -3.45 -11.21 15.49
N LYS A 575 -4.60 -11.01 16.14
CA LYS A 575 -5.03 -9.72 16.67
C LYS A 575 -4.08 -9.20 17.76
N ALA A 576 -3.72 -10.05 18.73
CA ALA A 576 -2.80 -9.68 19.82
C ALA A 576 -1.39 -9.30 19.32
N ILE A 577 -0.89 -9.99 18.29
CA ILE A 577 0.41 -9.67 17.68
C ILE A 577 0.32 -8.37 16.86
N SER A 578 -0.81 -8.13 16.18
CA SER A 578 -1.07 -6.89 15.42
C SER A 578 -1.18 -5.67 16.35
N GLU A 579 -1.80 -5.83 17.52
CA GLU A 579 -1.97 -4.78 18.53
C GLU A 579 -0.72 -4.60 19.41
N GLY A 580 0.30 -5.44 19.27
CA GLY A 580 1.55 -5.36 20.04
C GLY A 580 1.40 -5.72 21.52
N THR A 581 0.31 -6.39 21.90
CA THR A 581 0.02 -6.85 23.27
C THR A 581 0.53 -8.28 23.55
N ALA A 582 1.07 -8.97 22.53
CA ALA A 582 1.68 -10.30 22.66
C ALA A 582 3.16 -10.24 23.08
N PRO A 583 3.63 -11.12 24.00
CA PRO A 583 5.05 -11.20 24.34
C PRO A 583 5.90 -11.73 23.15
N PRO A 584 7.10 -11.17 22.90
CA PRO A 584 7.95 -11.62 21.81
C PRO A 584 8.52 -13.02 22.08
N VAL A 585 8.37 -13.94 21.12
CA VAL A 585 9.11 -15.21 21.10
C VAL A 585 10.53 -14.91 20.57
N ALA A 586 11.55 -15.12 21.41
CA ALA A 586 12.94 -14.75 21.12
C ALA A 586 13.58 -15.59 20.00
N ALA A 587 14.45 -14.98 19.19
CA ALA A 587 15.26 -15.64 18.14
C ALA A 587 16.62 -16.12 18.68
N PRO A 588 17.24 -17.15 18.09
CA PRO A 588 18.61 -17.54 18.43
C PRO A 588 19.61 -16.50 17.93
N ALA A 589 20.66 -16.25 18.72
CA ALA A 589 21.72 -15.29 18.40
C ALA A 589 22.66 -15.78 17.26
N PRO A 590 23.24 -14.87 16.44
CA PRO A 590 24.19 -15.23 15.39
C PRO A 590 25.58 -15.61 15.94
N ALA A 591 26.22 -16.59 15.29
CA ALA A 591 27.50 -17.16 15.68
C ALA A 591 28.70 -16.18 15.50
N PRO A 592 29.66 -16.11 16.44
CA PRO A 592 30.91 -15.35 16.27
C PRO A 592 31.97 -16.13 15.46
N ALA A 593 32.82 -15.38 14.74
CA ALA A 593 33.99 -15.87 14.00
C ALA A 593 35.15 -16.35 14.91
N PRO A 594 36.12 -17.14 14.41
CA PRO A 594 36.93 -18.05 15.21
C PRO A 594 38.18 -17.41 15.83
N ALA A 595 38.44 -17.75 17.10
CA ALA A 595 39.71 -17.55 17.80
C ALA A 595 40.33 -18.92 18.21
N PRO A 596 41.65 -19.02 18.40
CA PRO A 596 42.40 -20.27 18.29
C PRO A 596 42.19 -21.25 19.45
N ALA A 597 42.42 -22.52 19.12
CA ALA A 597 42.12 -23.73 19.89
C ALA A 597 42.63 -23.74 21.35
N PRO A 598 41.78 -24.18 22.30
CA PRO A 598 42.24 -24.77 23.56
C PRO A 598 42.46 -26.28 23.42
N ALA A 599 43.42 -26.77 24.21
CA ALA A 599 43.90 -28.15 24.30
C ALA A 599 42.83 -29.18 24.73
N PRO A 600 43.07 -30.49 24.52
CA PRO A 600 42.10 -31.55 24.79
C PRO A 600 41.91 -31.84 26.29
N ALA A 601 40.69 -32.27 26.59
CA ALA A 601 40.10 -32.51 27.91
C ALA A 601 40.74 -33.63 28.76
N PRO A 602 40.45 -33.66 30.08
CA PRO A 602 40.13 -34.88 30.81
C PRO A 602 38.59 -35.08 30.94
N PRO A 603 38.14 -36.31 31.22
CA PRO A 603 36.92 -36.87 30.64
C PRO A 603 35.62 -36.58 31.40
N ALA A 604 34.52 -36.87 30.71
CA ALA A 604 33.14 -36.76 31.13
C ALA A 604 32.80 -37.47 32.45
N SER A 605 31.94 -36.82 33.24
CA SER A 605 30.85 -37.42 34.02
C SER A 605 29.63 -36.56 33.71
N GLY A 606 28.59 -37.01 33.01
CA GLY A 606 27.80 -38.19 33.35
C GLY A 606 26.53 -37.76 34.08
N ASN A 607 25.61 -37.11 33.35
CA ASN A 607 24.15 -36.99 33.53
C ASN A 607 23.51 -37.06 34.95
N ALA A 608 22.83 -35.98 35.38
CA ALA A 608 21.54 -36.03 36.10
C ALA A 608 20.86 -34.65 36.10
N GLY A 609 19.81 -34.48 35.28
CA GLY A 609 18.99 -33.27 35.21
C GLY A 609 17.98 -33.17 36.36
N GLY A 610 18.22 -32.27 37.30
CA GLY A 610 17.30 -31.94 38.39
C GLY A 610 16.94 -30.45 38.41
N VAL A 611 15.66 -30.16 38.63
CA VAL A 611 15.11 -28.85 38.99
C VAL A 611 15.70 -28.43 40.32
N ASP A 612 16.30 -27.23 40.36
CA ASP A 612 16.78 -26.62 41.61
C ASP A 612 15.59 -26.28 42.53
N PRO A 613 15.47 -26.89 43.73
CA PRO A 613 14.38 -26.64 44.67
C PRO A 613 14.23 -25.17 45.08
N ALA A 614 15.32 -24.39 45.06
CA ALA A 614 15.30 -22.96 45.40
C ALA A 614 14.62 -22.11 44.32
N LEU A 615 14.57 -22.60 43.08
CA LEU A 615 13.91 -21.94 41.95
C LEU A 615 12.43 -22.30 41.83
N VAL A 616 11.94 -23.27 42.61
CA VAL A 616 10.54 -23.71 42.60
C VAL A 616 9.66 -22.70 43.33
N PRO A 617 8.63 -22.13 42.66
CA PRO A 617 7.68 -21.21 43.29
C PRO A 617 7.02 -21.84 44.53
N ASP A 618 6.79 -21.03 45.56
CA ASP A 618 6.09 -21.51 46.75
C ASP A 618 4.61 -21.72 46.44
N LEU A 619 4.05 -22.86 46.87
CA LEU A 619 2.62 -23.14 46.69
C LEU A 619 1.77 -22.22 47.59
N GLY A 620 2.33 -21.77 48.72
CA GLY A 620 1.78 -20.72 49.57
C GLY A 620 0.45 -21.07 50.24
N PHE A 621 0.09 -22.36 50.32
CA PHE A 621 -1.13 -22.83 50.97
C PHE A 621 -0.93 -24.26 51.52
N THR A 622 -1.54 -24.56 52.65
CA THR A 622 -1.45 -25.89 53.30
C THR A 622 -2.75 -26.66 53.06
N ALA A 623 -2.65 -27.93 52.69
CA ALA A 623 -3.81 -28.79 52.45
C ALA A 623 -4.61 -29.09 53.73
N GLY A 624 -5.85 -29.55 53.56
CA GLY A 624 -6.66 -30.08 54.66
C GLY A 624 -7.36 -29.04 55.54
N LEU A 625 -7.45 -27.77 55.11
CA LEU A 625 -8.12 -26.73 55.89
C LEU A 625 -9.65 -26.84 55.80
N ASN A 626 -10.32 -26.82 56.96
CA ASN A 626 -11.78 -26.84 57.12
C ASN A 626 -12.50 -27.94 56.30
N PRO A 627 -12.25 -29.24 56.60
CA PRO A 627 -12.88 -30.33 55.89
C PRO A 627 -14.40 -30.34 56.09
N THR A 628 -15.16 -30.50 55.00
CA THR A 628 -16.63 -30.56 55.01
C THR A 628 -17.18 -31.93 55.41
N GLY A 629 -16.31 -32.94 55.55
CA GLY A 629 -16.70 -34.34 55.76
C GLY A 629 -17.07 -35.11 54.47
N THR A 630 -17.14 -34.42 53.31
CA THR A 630 -17.44 -35.03 51.99
C THR A 630 -16.20 -35.27 51.12
N GLY A 631 -15.00 -34.98 51.65
CA GLY A 631 -13.72 -35.04 50.91
C GLY A 631 -13.23 -33.69 50.38
N ASP A 632 -13.99 -32.62 50.61
CA ASP A 632 -13.68 -31.26 50.20
C ASP A 632 -13.16 -30.40 51.36
N CYS A 633 -12.19 -29.55 51.07
CA CYS A 633 -11.55 -28.61 51.97
C CYS A 633 -11.58 -27.19 51.36
N ASP A 634 -11.35 -26.17 52.16
CA ASP A 634 -11.24 -24.79 51.69
C ASP A 634 -9.94 -24.59 50.90
N GLY A 635 -10.04 -23.97 49.71
CA GLY A 635 -8.91 -23.63 48.86
C GLY A 635 -8.27 -22.28 49.16
N ALA A 636 -7.18 -21.98 48.46
CA ALA A 636 -6.34 -20.81 48.71
C ALA A 636 -6.95 -19.47 48.22
N VAL A 637 -8.03 -19.54 47.43
CA VAL A 637 -8.68 -18.37 46.84
C VAL A 637 -10.18 -18.39 47.12
N ASN A 638 -10.74 -17.20 47.31
CA ASN A 638 -12.17 -17.00 47.47
C ASN A 638 -12.88 -16.91 46.11
N GLY A 639 -14.07 -17.48 46.02
CA GLY A 639 -14.98 -17.33 44.90
C GLY A 639 -15.61 -15.93 44.85
N ALA A 640 -16.44 -15.70 43.83
CA ALA A 640 -17.14 -14.43 43.63
C ALA A 640 -18.11 -14.08 44.78
N ASP A 641 -18.51 -15.07 45.57
CA ASP A 641 -19.34 -14.97 46.76
C ASP A 641 -18.54 -14.66 48.04
N GLY A 642 -17.22 -14.46 47.92
CA GLY A 642 -16.33 -14.16 49.04
C GLY A 642 -15.98 -15.36 49.92
N LYS A 643 -16.44 -16.57 49.58
CA LYS A 643 -16.16 -17.81 50.32
C LYS A 643 -15.00 -18.58 49.67
N PRO A 644 -14.18 -19.31 50.45
CA PRO A 644 -13.13 -20.16 49.88
C PRO A 644 -13.70 -21.17 48.88
N ILE A 645 -13.05 -21.30 47.71
CA ILE A 645 -13.44 -22.30 46.71
C ILE A 645 -13.11 -23.69 47.27
N LYS A 646 -14.06 -24.62 47.22
CA LYS A 646 -13.86 -25.99 47.68
C LYS A 646 -12.91 -26.76 46.75
N ILE A 647 -11.93 -27.43 47.34
CA ILE A 647 -10.91 -28.23 46.66
C ILE A 647 -10.81 -29.62 47.32
N PRO A 648 -10.27 -30.65 46.64
CA PRO A 648 -9.98 -31.91 47.29
C PRO A 648 -9.03 -31.72 48.48
N CYS A 649 -9.31 -32.36 49.62
CA CYS A 649 -8.50 -32.19 50.84
C CYS A 649 -7.03 -32.65 50.71
N ALA A 650 -6.71 -33.46 49.69
CA ALA A 650 -5.34 -33.86 49.36
C ALA A 650 -4.54 -32.77 48.60
N CYS A 651 -5.16 -31.62 48.32
CA CYS A 651 -4.57 -30.52 47.57
C CYS A 651 -4.33 -29.30 48.47
N PRO A 652 -3.18 -28.62 48.32
CA PRO A 652 -2.03 -28.96 47.46
C PRO A 652 -1.21 -30.15 48.02
N PRO A 653 -0.45 -30.87 47.17
CA PRO A 653 0.50 -31.88 47.65
C PRO A 653 1.58 -31.25 48.53
N ASP A 654 2.25 -32.07 49.35
CA ASP A 654 3.44 -31.61 50.06
C ASP A 654 4.55 -31.19 49.07
N ARG A 655 5.42 -30.29 49.52
CA ARG A 655 6.42 -29.64 48.66
C ARG A 655 7.41 -30.64 48.04
N ASP A 656 7.79 -31.68 48.77
CA ASP A 656 8.73 -32.68 48.27
C ASP A 656 8.10 -33.60 47.21
N THR A 657 6.85 -34.01 47.44
CA THR A 657 6.05 -34.75 46.44
C THR A 657 5.84 -33.92 45.17
N PHE A 658 5.55 -32.62 45.33
CA PHE A 658 5.42 -31.71 44.20
C PHE A 658 6.73 -31.55 43.42
N ILE A 659 7.86 -31.33 44.10
CA ILE A 659 9.17 -31.16 43.47
C ILE A 659 9.60 -32.44 42.75
N LYS A 660 9.30 -33.63 43.29
CA LYS A 660 9.55 -34.91 42.59
C LYS A 660 8.75 -35.02 41.30
N ALA A 661 7.47 -34.66 41.32
CA ALA A 661 6.64 -34.66 40.13
C ALA A 661 7.11 -33.63 39.09
N LEU A 662 7.49 -32.43 39.54
CA LEU A 662 8.03 -31.38 38.68
C LEU A 662 9.37 -31.80 38.05
N ASN A 663 10.26 -32.41 38.83
CA ASN A 663 11.51 -33.00 38.35
C ASN A 663 11.28 -34.03 37.24
N ALA A 664 10.35 -34.95 37.45
CA ALA A 664 10.01 -35.95 36.44
C ALA A 664 9.47 -35.31 35.15
N ASN A 665 8.63 -34.28 35.27
CA ASN A 665 8.09 -33.55 34.13
C ASN A 665 9.16 -32.76 33.36
N VAL A 666 10.06 -32.09 34.06
CA VAL A 666 11.14 -31.31 33.46
C VAL A 666 12.17 -32.23 32.80
N ALA A 667 12.53 -33.34 33.46
CA ALA A 667 13.41 -34.35 32.87
C ALA A 667 12.81 -34.99 31.60
N ALA A 668 11.49 -35.14 31.55
CA ALA A 668 10.78 -35.64 30.37
C ALA A 668 10.53 -34.57 29.29
N GLY A 669 10.76 -33.28 29.58
CA GLY A 669 10.40 -32.13 28.74
C GLY A 669 8.89 -31.92 28.55
N LYS A 670 8.07 -32.68 29.28
CA LYS A 670 6.61 -32.75 29.18
C LYS A 670 6.00 -33.29 30.46
N ALA A 671 4.73 -33.02 30.71
CA ALA A 671 4.06 -33.61 31.87
C ALA A 671 3.99 -35.14 31.70
N VAL A 672 4.60 -35.90 32.60
CA VAL A 672 4.73 -37.37 32.50
C VAL A 672 3.36 -38.04 32.41
N ASN A 673 2.39 -37.51 33.15
CA ASN A 673 1.01 -38.01 33.20
C ASN A 673 0.08 -37.31 32.18
N ASN A 674 0.61 -36.36 31.40
CA ASN A 674 -0.09 -35.72 30.27
C ASN A 674 0.93 -35.32 29.19
N PRO A 675 1.43 -36.29 28.40
CA PRO A 675 2.55 -36.08 27.47
C PRO A 675 2.32 -34.99 26.41
N SER A 676 1.06 -34.62 26.19
CA SER A 676 0.65 -33.58 25.24
C SER A 676 0.95 -32.16 25.71
N VAL A 677 1.34 -31.97 26.98
CA VAL A 677 1.68 -30.66 27.54
C VAL A 677 3.19 -30.58 27.77
N GLY A 678 3.86 -29.68 27.04
CA GLY A 678 5.28 -29.40 27.22
C GLY A 678 5.56 -28.74 28.57
N VAL A 679 6.66 -29.10 29.21
CA VAL A 679 7.08 -28.51 30.49
C VAL A 679 8.49 -27.98 30.32
N SER A 680 8.65 -26.67 30.51
CA SER A 680 9.95 -25.98 30.45
C SER A 680 10.21 -25.28 31.78
N PHE A 681 11.41 -25.48 32.34
CA PHE A 681 11.80 -24.90 33.62
C PHE A 681 13.13 -24.15 33.49
N PRO A 682 13.10 -22.89 33.03
CA PRO A 682 14.30 -22.09 32.87
C PRO A 682 14.89 -21.67 34.21
N THR A 683 16.22 -21.61 34.30
CA THR A 683 16.96 -21.35 35.54
C THR A 683 17.34 -19.88 35.76
N ASP A 684 17.20 -19.04 34.74
CA ASP A 684 17.51 -17.61 34.87
C ASP A 684 16.41 -16.84 35.62
N ASN A 685 16.75 -15.61 36.03
CA ASN A 685 15.91 -14.76 36.88
C ASN A 685 15.09 -13.73 36.11
N SER A 686 14.99 -13.84 34.79
CA SER A 686 14.13 -12.96 34.00
C SER A 686 12.66 -13.10 34.41
N LYS A 687 11.86 -12.06 34.15
CA LYS A 687 10.41 -12.08 34.35
C LYS A 687 9.76 -13.24 33.58
N GLN A 688 10.20 -13.47 32.35
CA GLN A 688 9.71 -14.56 31.50
C GLN A 688 10.03 -15.93 32.10
N SER A 689 11.24 -16.12 32.61
CA SER A 689 11.65 -17.38 33.23
C SER A 689 10.94 -17.63 34.57
N LYS A 690 10.61 -16.59 35.33
CA LYS A 690 9.76 -16.71 36.53
C LYS A 690 8.33 -17.11 36.17
N LEU A 691 7.74 -16.53 35.12
CA LEU A 691 6.41 -16.90 34.64
C LEU A 691 6.37 -18.34 34.10
N ALA A 692 7.37 -18.75 33.33
CA ALA A 692 7.50 -20.11 32.81
C ALA A 692 7.63 -21.15 33.93
N ARG A 693 8.36 -20.84 35.02
CA ARG A 693 8.43 -21.70 36.21
C ARG A 693 7.09 -21.85 36.92
N ILE A 694 6.30 -20.77 37.00
CA ILE A 694 4.94 -20.82 37.57
C ILE A 694 4.00 -21.64 36.67
N GLU A 695 4.10 -21.47 35.36
CA GLU A 695 3.31 -22.23 34.39
C GLU A 695 3.64 -23.74 34.45
N ALA A 696 4.93 -24.10 34.46
CA ALA A 696 5.37 -25.47 34.68
C ALA A 696 4.87 -26.06 36.02
N SER A 697 4.79 -25.21 37.05
CA SER A 697 4.28 -25.60 38.37
C SER A 697 2.77 -25.84 38.36
N LEU A 698 2.00 -24.99 37.69
CA LEU A 698 0.56 -25.15 37.51
C LEU A 698 0.21 -26.37 36.66
N VAL A 699 0.93 -26.59 35.55
CA VAL A 699 0.79 -27.78 34.71
C VAL A 699 1.09 -29.05 35.50
N THR A 700 2.14 -29.03 36.32
CA THR A 700 2.49 -30.17 37.17
C THR A 700 1.39 -30.46 38.20
N LEU A 701 0.86 -29.44 38.88
CA LEU A 701 -0.25 -29.59 39.84
C LEU A 701 -1.50 -30.20 39.19
N GLN A 702 -1.89 -29.70 38.02
CA GLN A 702 -3.12 -30.11 37.33
C GLN A 702 -3.04 -31.52 36.75
N ASN A 703 -1.83 -32.07 36.58
CA ASN A 703 -1.60 -33.38 35.97
C ASN A 703 -0.95 -34.40 36.92
N LEU A 704 -1.04 -34.21 38.24
CA LEU A 704 -0.40 -35.11 39.22
C LEU A 704 -0.81 -36.59 39.10
N ASN A 705 -2.08 -36.89 38.79
CA ASN A 705 -2.62 -38.26 38.73
C ASN A 705 -3.25 -38.60 37.38
N GLY A 706 -2.91 -37.87 36.31
CA GLY A 706 -3.44 -38.07 34.94
C GLY A 706 -3.89 -36.77 34.27
N PRO A 707 -4.32 -36.80 32.99
CA PRO A 707 -4.72 -35.60 32.26
C PRO A 707 -5.89 -34.88 32.95
N GLY A 708 -5.62 -33.67 33.48
CA GLY A 708 -6.60 -32.88 34.24
C GLY A 708 -7.02 -33.50 35.59
N LYS A 709 -6.39 -34.60 36.02
CA LYS A 709 -6.66 -35.30 37.29
C LYS A 709 -5.58 -34.95 38.30
N GLY A 710 -5.59 -33.72 38.78
CA GLY A 710 -4.63 -33.22 39.75
C GLY A 710 -5.25 -32.18 40.66
N CYS A 711 -4.40 -31.38 41.30
CA CYS A 711 -4.86 -30.31 42.16
C CYS A 711 -5.27 -29.09 41.32
N PRO A 712 -6.46 -28.52 41.54
CA PRO A 712 -6.90 -27.35 40.81
C PRO A 712 -6.01 -26.16 41.19
N ALA A 713 -5.78 -25.22 40.26
CA ALA A 713 -4.87 -24.11 40.49
C ALA A 713 -5.26 -23.24 41.71
N VAL A 714 -6.57 -23.19 42.03
CA VAL A 714 -7.15 -22.53 43.20
C VAL A 714 -6.74 -23.15 44.55
N SER A 715 -6.06 -24.30 44.54
CA SER A 715 -5.45 -24.91 45.73
C SER A 715 -4.13 -24.29 46.15
N THR A 716 -3.62 -23.33 45.38
CA THR A 716 -2.33 -22.66 45.62
C THR A 716 -2.44 -21.16 45.34
N THR A 717 -1.39 -20.42 45.72
CA THR A 717 -1.29 -18.98 45.41
C THR A 717 -0.56 -18.70 44.10
N LEU A 718 -0.22 -19.73 43.30
CA LEU A 718 0.58 -19.59 42.08
C LEU A 718 -0.05 -18.66 41.04
N GLN A 719 -1.38 -18.66 40.88
CA GLN A 719 -2.05 -17.73 39.98
C GLN A 719 -1.95 -16.28 40.45
N ALA A 720 -1.95 -16.04 41.76
CA ALA A 720 -1.75 -14.69 42.32
C ALA A 720 -0.31 -14.24 42.12
N GLN A 721 0.67 -15.13 42.34
CA GLN A 721 2.08 -14.87 42.07
C GLN A 721 2.33 -14.59 40.57
N GLN A 722 1.66 -15.33 39.67
CA GLN A 722 1.73 -15.09 38.23
C GLN A 722 1.27 -13.67 37.88
N LYS A 723 0.14 -13.23 38.46
CA LYS A 723 -0.40 -11.87 38.26
C LYS A 723 0.55 -10.80 38.81
N GLN A 724 1.13 -11.03 39.98
CA GLN A 724 2.08 -10.09 40.58
C GLN A 724 3.36 -9.95 39.74
N ILE A 725 3.93 -11.06 39.26
CA ILE A 725 5.11 -11.02 38.39
C ILE A 725 4.77 -10.41 37.03
N ALA A 726 3.58 -10.67 36.48
CA ALA A 726 3.13 -10.06 35.23
C ALA A 726 2.97 -8.53 35.34
N ALA A 727 2.66 -8.00 36.53
CA ALA A 727 2.49 -6.57 36.79
C ALA A 727 3.80 -5.82 37.12
N GLN A 728 4.88 -6.52 37.48
CA GLN A 728 6.23 -5.97 37.65
C GLN A 728 6.92 -5.77 36.31
#